data_AF-A0A9D6SC81-F1
#
_entry.id   AF-A0A9D6SC81-F1
#
_cell.length_a   1.000
_cell.length_b   1.000
_cell.length_c   1.000
_cell.angle_alpha   90.00
_cell.angle_beta   90.00
_cell.angle_gamma   90.00
#
_symmetry.space_group_name_H-M   'P 1'
#
loop_
_entity.id
_entity.type
_entity.pdbx_description
1 polymer ?
#
loop_
_entity_poly.entity_id
_entity_poly.type
_entity_poly.pdbx_seq_one_letter_code
_entity_poly.pdbx_strand_id
1 'polypeptide(L)'
;MRPRGGRTSPLRLVLPVVGVAGIVLGGFALVNVYQERAHMRDDLDRRARVLGRALLPQAQHLLGDPAGGDPRQLADHLRESGRTLGLVLCDGDRRLVAESDAVAGLVPCESPEVTAVIDGAAEENVWIMEDVGRPLRALVIAVPVGTGRAGGLVVVHDASYIDRRVTSQLSWSAAVLALLALLLAAATVSGLRATFARPLDRLADWMRRMRLGEGSEAEEPPPALPSEALALESERLAASLKAARAGAQALARQATETDSLWTRDRLRGHVLKMLQGAQLVVLSNREPYMHQRELGRVRVIRPASGLVTALDPVLRACEGLWVAHGGGDADRETADPAGRLVVPPGEGRYTLRRVWLSREEEEGYYYGLSNEGIWPLCHATHERPKFRQREWEHYVAANERFARAALEEIGSGRAVVLVQDFHLALVPRLLKRERPDLPVSLFWHIPWPNPEAFRICPWKTEILQGMLGADLVGFHVQHHCNNFLDTVDRMLEARIDWERFGVWQGGRLTHVRPFPISVQGWEERGVPAGEELAARLEQLRAEYKLGDALVAVGVDRIDYTKGIPDRIRAVARFLEANPAWIGRFVFVELGAPSRLHIKRYRDLVTEVEALADEVNWRFQTDSWKPILFLRDHHPPETVYAWLRLADLCIVSSLHDGMNLVAKEFVAARDDEEGVLILSEFTGAARELTDAILVNPYATEEFAEAIRRAIEIPPEERHSRMRRLRQQVSDRNVYRWARDLISQTVRLPRSEGGELRTPVRDGDPAHMAA
;
A
#
# COMPACT_ATOMS: atom_id res chain seq x y z
N MET A 1 -12.80 6.68 -69.68
CA MET A 1 -13.44 7.50 -68.63
C MET A 1 -12.37 7.95 -67.63
N ARG A 2 -12.09 9.25 -67.53
CA ARG A 2 -11.18 9.80 -66.50
C ARG A 2 -11.95 9.93 -65.18
N PRO A 3 -11.50 9.36 -64.04
CA PRO A 3 -12.13 9.64 -62.76
C PRO A 3 -11.71 11.04 -62.31
N ARG A 4 -12.70 11.91 -62.06
CA ARG A 4 -12.49 13.21 -61.40
C ARG A 4 -12.04 12.94 -59.97
N GLY A 5 -10.74 13.09 -59.70
CA GLY A 5 -10.20 13.12 -58.34
C GLY A 5 -10.75 14.33 -57.60
N GLY A 6 -11.72 14.10 -56.70
CA GLY A 6 -12.18 15.12 -55.78
C GLY A 6 -11.03 15.51 -54.85
N ARG A 7 -10.57 16.76 -54.93
CA ARG A 7 -9.75 17.38 -53.88
C ARG A 7 -10.56 17.36 -52.59
N THR A 8 -10.33 16.36 -51.74
CA THR A 8 -10.81 16.37 -50.36
C THR A 8 -10.05 17.48 -49.65
N SER A 9 -10.72 18.60 -49.37
CA SER A 9 -10.09 19.70 -48.64
C SER A 9 -9.77 19.23 -47.21
N PRO A 10 -8.57 19.53 -46.68
CA PRO A 10 -8.19 19.16 -45.31
C PRO A 10 -9.15 19.70 -44.24
N LEU A 11 -9.99 20.69 -44.59
CA LEU A 11 -11.10 21.18 -43.76
C LEU A 11 -12.08 20.07 -43.34
N ARG A 12 -12.33 19.05 -44.19
CA ARG A 12 -13.29 17.97 -43.86
C ARG A 12 -12.85 17.07 -42.69
N LEU A 13 -11.54 17.01 -42.41
CA LEU A 13 -10.99 16.24 -41.28
C LEU A 13 -10.81 17.08 -40.01
N VAL A 14 -10.60 18.39 -40.15
CA VAL A 14 -10.40 19.30 -39.01
C VAL A 14 -11.74 19.61 -38.30
N LEU A 15 -12.82 19.82 -39.07
CA LEU A 15 -14.15 20.14 -38.55
C LEU A 15 -14.69 19.14 -37.50
N PRO A 16 -14.67 17.80 -37.73
CA PRO A 16 -15.18 16.86 -36.74
C PRO A 16 -14.32 16.78 -35.47
N VAL A 17 -13.00 16.92 -35.57
CA VAL A 17 -12.09 16.90 -34.41
C VAL A 17 -12.31 18.12 -33.53
N VAL A 18 -12.39 19.31 -34.14
CA VAL A 18 -12.70 20.55 -33.42
C VAL A 18 -14.12 20.51 -32.85
N GLY A 19 -15.08 19.91 -33.58
CA GLY A 19 -16.46 19.74 -33.12
C GLY A 19 -16.58 18.85 -31.88
N VAL A 20 -15.96 17.67 -31.89
CA VAL A 20 -15.99 16.74 -30.73
C VAL A 20 -15.26 17.33 -29.53
N ALA A 21 -14.09 17.93 -29.72
CA ALA A 21 -13.37 18.61 -28.65
C ALA A 21 -14.20 19.77 -28.06
N GLY A 22 -14.88 20.54 -28.91
CA GLY A 22 -15.79 21.61 -28.50
C GLY A 22 -16.98 21.09 -27.66
N ILE A 23 -17.56 19.95 -28.03
CA ILE A 23 -18.67 19.34 -27.27
C ILE A 23 -18.21 18.88 -25.89
N VAL A 24 -17.07 18.18 -25.80
CA VAL A 24 -16.56 17.66 -24.52
C VAL A 24 -16.17 18.81 -23.59
N LEU A 25 -15.42 19.78 -24.09
CA LEU A 25 -14.97 20.92 -23.29
C LEU A 25 -16.13 21.86 -22.93
N GLY A 26 -17.11 22.04 -23.83
CA GLY A 26 -18.34 22.77 -23.55
C GLY A 26 -19.22 22.08 -22.50
N GLY A 27 -19.33 20.75 -22.57
CA GLY A 27 -20.02 19.94 -21.56
C GLY A 27 -19.38 20.07 -20.18
N PHE A 28 -18.04 20.03 -20.11
CA PHE A 28 -17.31 20.25 -18.86
C PHE A 28 -17.52 21.67 -18.30
N ALA A 29 -17.49 22.70 -19.16
CA ALA A 29 -17.76 24.08 -18.76
C ALA A 29 -19.20 24.25 -18.21
N LEU A 30 -20.19 23.61 -18.83
CA LEU A 30 -21.58 23.61 -18.37
C LEU A 30 -21.73 22.92 -17.00
N VAL A 31 -21.09 21.77 -16.81
CA VAL A 31 -21.11 21.06 -15.52
C VAL A 31 -20.47 21.91 -14.43
N ASN A 32 -19.32 22.54 -14.72
CA ASN A 32 -18.62 23.38 -13.76
C ASN A 32 -19.46 24.60 -13.36
N VAL A 33 -20.08 25.28 -14.34
CA VAL A 33 -20.99 26.41 -14.07
C VAL A 33 -22.20 25.98 -13.24
N TYR A 34 -22.76 24.79 -13.51
CA TYR A 34 -23.88 24.25 -12.74
C TYR A 34 -23.48 23.97 -11.28
N GLN A 35 -22.32 23.34 -11.07
CA GLN A 35 -21.79 23.05 -9.73
C GLN A 35 -21.47 24.32 -8.96
N GLU A 36 -20.84 25.32 -9.58
CA GLU A 36 -20.50 26.58 -8.93
C GLU A 36 -21.76 27.38 -8.55
N ARG A 37 -22.78 27.37 -9.42
CA ARG A 37 -24.09 27.97 -9.11
C ARG A 37 -24.76 27.30 -7.92
N ALA A 38 -24.69 25.97 -7.81
CA ALA A 38 -25.23 25.23 -6.67
C ALA A 38 -24.47 25.58 -5.38
N HIS A 39 -23.13 25.62 -5.43
CA HIS A 39 -22.30 25.96 -4.28
C HIS A 39 -22.57 27.37 -3.74
N MET A 40 -22.71 28.37 -4.63
CA MET A 40 -23.02 29.74 -4.21
C MET A 40 -24.42 29.88 -3.59
N ARG A 41 -25.39 29.06 -4.00
CA ARG A 41 -26.73 29.02 -3.38
C ARG A 41 -26.66 28.43 -1.97
N ASP A 42 -25.93 27.33 -1.80
CA ASP A 42 -25.75 26.70 -0.51
C ASP A 42 -24.97 27.58 0.48
N ASP A 43 -24.04 28.41 0.00
CA ASP A 43 -23.32 29.40 0.83
C ASP A 43 -24.26 30.50 1.33
N LEU A 44 -25.14 31.02 0.45
CA LEU A 44 -26.16 31.99 0.86
C LEU A 44 -27.10 31.43 1.92
N ASP A 45 -27.58 30.19 1.76
CA ASP A 45 -28.48 29.56 2.72
C ASP A 45 -27.82 29.37 4.08
N ARG A 46 -26.55 28.94 4.10
CA ARG A 46 -25.79 28.81 5.33
C ARG A 46 -25.61 30.14 6.05
N ARG A 47 -25.29 31.21 5.32
CA ARG A 47 -25.16 32.56 5.90
C ARG A 47 -26.48 33.06 6.46
N ALA A 48 -27.58 32.86 5.74
CA ALA A 48 -28.92 33.23 6.19
C ALA A 48 -29.25 32.56 7.52
N ARG A 49 -28.97 31.24 7.65
CA ARG A 49 -29.21 30.50 8.90
C ARG A 49 -28.35 31.00 10.06
N VAL A 50 -27.07 31.26 9.81
CA VAL A 50 -26.14 31.78 10.82
C VAL A 50 -26.62 33.14 11.32
N LEU A 51 -27.00 34.03 10.40
CA LEU A 51 -27.49 35.37 10.75
C LEU A 51 -28.82 35.29 11.51
N GLY A 52 -29.79 34.53 11.00
CA GLY A 52 -31.09 34.39 11.66
C GLY A 52 -31.00 33.79 13.06
N ARG A 53 -30.12 32.80 13.27
CA ARG A 53 -29.86 32.24 14.62
C ARG A 53 -29.14 33.22 15.54
N ALA A 54 -28.20 34.01 15.02
CA ALA A 54 -27.49 35.02 15.82
C ALA A 54 -28.42 36.13 16.33
N LEU A 55 -29.44 36.46 15.55
CA LEU A 55 -30.42 37.52 15.86
C LEU A 55 -31.64 37.03 16.63
N LEU A 56 -31.76 35.71 16.82
CA LEU A 56 -32.89 35.09 17.51
C LEU A 56 -33.15 35.67 18.91
N PRO A 57 -32.13 35.91 19.78
CA PRO A 57 -32.37 36.47 21.11
C PRO A 57 -32.94 37.89 21.07
N GLN A 58 -32.55 38.69 20.07
CA GLN A 58 -33.02 40.07 19.90
C GLN A 58 -34.45 40.09 19.35
N ALA A 59 -34.75 39.21 18.40
CA ALA A 59 -36.11 39.00 17.89
C ALA A 59 -37.07 38.52 19.00
N GLN A 60 -36.62 37.59 19.86
CA GLN A 60 -37.39 37.13 21.03
C GLN A 60 -37.70 38.27 22.00
N HIS A 61 -36.73 39.14 22.27
CA HIS A 61 -36.91 40.28 23.16
C HIS A 61 -37.96 41.27 22.63
N LEU A 62 -37.89 41.60 21.32
CA LEU A 62 -38.84 42.51 20.67
C LEU A 62 -40.27 41.96 20.61
N LEU A 63 -40.43 40.64 20.46
CA LEU A 63 -41.75 40.01 20.50
C LEU A 63 -42.31 39.87 21.93
N GLY A 64 -41.44 39.85 22.95
CA GLY A 64 -41.81 39.69 24.36
C GLY A 64 -42.16 41.01 25.08
N ASP A 65 -41.57 42.13 24.67
CA ASP A 65 -41.86 43.47 25.22
C ASP A 65 -41.96 44.54 24.10
N PRO A 66 -43.14 44.66 23.45
CA PRO A 66 -43.33 45.57 22.32
C PRO A 66 -43.23 47.06 22.67
N ALA A 67 -43.27 47.44 23.95
CA ALA A 67 -43.29 48.83 24.40
C ALA A 67 -41.89 49.37 24.75
N GLY A 68 -40.89 48.49 24.93
CA GLY A 68 -39.54 48.83 25.39
C GLY A 68 -38.43 48.82 24.32
N GLY A 69 -38.67 48.24 23.15
CA GLY A 69 -37.66 48.12 22.09
C GLY A 69 -37.94 49.02 20.88
N ASP A 70 -36.90 49.68 20.33
CA ASP A 70 -37.00 50.38 19.05
C ASP A 70 -36.85 49.37 17.91
N PRO A 71 -37.90 49.11 17.10
CA PRO A 71 -37.84 48.19 15.95
C PRO A 71 -36.74 48.57 14.95
N ARG A 72 -36.32 49.84 14.92
CA ARG A 72 -35.26 50.35 14.04
C ARG A 72 -33.85 49.89 14.46
N GLN A 73 -33.61 49.58 15.74
CA GLN A 73 -32.30 49.13 16.20
C GLN A 73 -31.88 47.76 15.64
N LEU A 74 -32.85 46.87 15.41
CA LEU A 74 -32.59 45.56 14.78
C LEU A 74 -32.27 45.73 13.28
N ALA A 75 -32.93 46.68 12.62
CA ALA A 75 -32.66 47.03 11.22
C ALA A 75 -31.30 47.74 11.04
N ASP A 76 -30.93 48.62 11.98
CA ASP A 76 -29.68 49.40 11.92
C ASP A 76 -28.42 48.57 12.20
N HIS A 77 -28.49 47.52 13.05
CA HIS A 77 -27.35 46.63 13.36
C HIS A 77 -26.78 45.87 12.15
N LEU A 78 -27.47 45.88 11.01
CA LEU A 78 -27.15 45.04 9.84
C LEU A 78 -26.75 45.82 8.60
N ARG A 79 -26.76 47.16 8.63
CA ARG A 79 -26.33 48.01 7.51
C ARG A 79 -24.89 47.74 7.07
N GLU A 80 -24.08 47.04 7.87
CA GLU A 80 -22.68 46.70 7.55
C GLU A 80 -22.43 45.21 7.21
N SER A 81 -23.45 44.33 7.21
CA SER A 81 -23.26 42.88 7.02
C SER A 81 -23.27 42.39 5.56
N GLY A 82 -22.58 43.08 4.66
CA GLY A 82 -22.28 42.56 3.32
C GLY A 82 -23.51 42.31 2.42
N ARG A 83 -23.88 41.04 2.18
CA ARG A 83 -24.82 40.60 1.11
C ARG A 83 -26.27 40.41 1.58
N THR A 84 -26.58 40.74 2.83
CA THR A 84 -27.94 40.71 3.39
C THR A 84 -28.66 41.99 2.99
N LEU A 85 -29.87 41.87 2.42
CA LEU A 85 -30.69 43.03 2.06
C LEU A 85 -31.50 43.56 3.23
N GLY A 86 -32.01 42.67 4.07
CA GLY A 86 -32.79 43.08 5.23
C GLY A 86 -33.47 41.92 5.91
N LEU A 87 -34.22 42.26 6.96
CA LEU A 87 -35.01 41.33 7.76
C LEU A 87 -36.46 41.76 7.83
N VAL A 88 -37.33 40.78 8.07
CA VAL A 88 -38.73 40.98 8.41
C VAL A 88 -39.05 40.16 9.66
N LEU A 89 -39.65 40.79 10.67
CA LEU A 89 -40.06 40.13 11.92
C LEU A 89 -41.58 40.14 12.01
N CYS A 90 -42.16 38.96 12.16
CA CYS A 90 -43.59 38.72 12.25
C CYS A 90 -43.95 38.14 13.62
N ASP A 91 -45.07 38.58 14.21
CA ASP A 91 -45.61 37.97 15.43
C ASP A 91 -46.40 36.68 15.16
N GLY A 92 -46.81 36.01 16.23
CA GLY A 92 -47.59 34.76 16.15
C GLY A 92 -49.03 34.93 15.63
N ASP A 93 -49.51 36.17 15.47
CA ASP A 93 -50.80 36.50 14.82
C ASP A 93 -50.58 36.97 13.36
N ARG A 94 -49.38 36.72 12.81
CA ARG A 94 -48.96 37.03 11.43
C ARG A 94 -48.94 38.52 11.10
N ARG A 95 -48.78 39.39 12.11
CA ARG A 95 -48.63 40.84 11.93
C ARG A 95 -47.16 41.22 11.88
N LEU A 96 -46.88 42.26 11.10
CA LEU A 96 -45.54 42.83 10.99
C LEU A 96 -45.16 43.58 12.26
N VAL A 97 -44.00 43.24 12.83
CA VAL A 97 -43.44 43.86 14.04
C VAL A 97 -42.27 44.77 13.71
N ALA A 98 -41.37 44.32 12.83
CA ALA A 98 -40.23 45.11 12.39
C ALA A 98 -39.84 44.72 10.96
N GLU A 99 -39.40 45.71 10.18
CA GLU A 99 -38.92 45.50 8.81
C GLU A 99 -37.75 46.42 8.52
N SER A 100 -36.81 45.97 7.71
CA SER A 100 -35.73 46.83 7.21
C SER A 100 -36.19 47.59 5.97
N ASP A 101 -35.82 48.87 5.83
CA ASP A 101 -36.23 49.74 4.71
C ASP A 101 -35.99 49.12 3.33
N ALA A 102 -34.88 48.38 3.17
CA ALA A 102 -34.48 47.76 1.90
C ALA A 102 -35.30 46.53 1.50
N VAL A 103 -36.14 46.00 2.41
CA VAL A 103 -37.05 44.87 2.14
C VAL A 103 -38.50 45.22 2.38
N ALA A 104 -38.80 46.51 2.61
CA ALA A 104 -40.12 47.02 2.96
C ALA A 104 -41.22 46.55 2.02
N GLY A 105 -42.18 45.76 2.53
CA GLY A 105 -43.31 45.24 1.77
C GLY A 105 -42.97 44.12 0.78
N LEU A 106 -41.72 43.63 0.73
CA LEU A 106 -41.32 42.53 -0.14
C LEU A 106 -41.77 41.16 0.39
N VAL A 107 -41.87 41.01 1.71
CA VAL A 107 -42.25 39.74 2.36
C VAL A 107 -43.44 39.95 3.29
N PRO A 108 -44.67 39.67 2.84
CA PRO A 108 -45.83 39.68 3.73
C PRO A 108 -45.73 38.57 4.79
N CYS A 109 -46.04 38.90 6.05
CA CYS A 109 -46.10 37.93 7.14
C CYS A 109 -47.17 36.83 6.94
N GLU A 110 -48.15 37.09 6.07
CA GLU A 110 -49.19 36.13 5.67
C GLU A 110 -48.75 35.21 4.51
N SER A 111 -47.51 35.34 4.02
CA SER A 111 -47.01 34.47 2.96
C SER A 111 -47.02 33.00 3.41
N PRO A 112 -47.31 32.05 2.49
CA PRO A 112 -47.36 30.62 2.82
C PRO A 112 -46.08 30.11 3.48
N GLU A 113 -44.93 30.61 3.04
CA GLU A 113 -43.61 30.21 3.51
C GLU A 113 -43.37 30.63 4.96
N VAL A 114 -43.78 31.84 5.34
CA VAL A 114 -43.67 32.38 6.70
C VAL A 114 -44.72 31.74 7.61
N THR A 115 -45.94 31.59 7.11
CA THR A 115 -47.06 30.98 7.84
C THR A 115 -46.76 29.53 8.22
N ALA A 116 -46.15 28.74 7.33
CA ALA A 116 -45.76 27.37 7.63
C ALA A 116 -44.79 27.26 8.82
N VAL A 117 -43.94 28.26 9.04
CA VAL A 117 -43.00 28.29 10.17
C VAL A 117 -43.66 28.78 11.45
N ILE A 118 -44.52 29.81 11.35
CA ILE A 118 -45.29 30.34 12.49
C ILE A 118 -46.27 29.28 13.05
N ASP A 119 -46.94 28.55 12.16
CA ASP A 119 -47.92 27.50 12.53
C ASP A 119 -47.24 26.19 13.00
N GLY A 120 -45.91 26.12 12.99
CA GLY A 120 -45.14 24.96 13.45
C GLY A 120 -45.08 23.79 12.48
N ALA A 121 -45.44 23.99 11.20
CA ALA A 121 -45.32 22.97 10.16
C ALA A 121 -43.86 22.75 9.69
N ALA A 122 -42.98 23.72 9.91
CA ALA A 122 -41.54 23.63 9.67
C ALA A 122 -40.75 24.50 10.67
N GLU A 123 -39.55 24.06 11.06
CA GLU A 123 -38.67 24.88 11.94
C GLU A 123 -38.00 26.04 11.19
N GLU A 124 -37.71 25.85 9.91
CA GLU A 124 -37.19 26.86 8.99
C GLU A 124 -37.68 26.58 7.55
N ASN A 125 -37.73 27.63 6.71
CA ASN A 125 -38.08 27.49 5.30
C ASN A 125 -37.28 28.47 4.43
N VAL A 126 -36.83 28.02 3.25
CA VAL A 126 -36.04 28.81 2.31
C VAL A 126 -36.74 28.87 0.96
N TRP A 127 -36.88 30.06 0.39
CA TRP A 127 -37.46 30.24 -0.93
C TRP A 127 -36.77 31.33 -1.74
N ILE A 128 -37.12 31.38 -3.03
CA ILE A 128 -36.63 32.38 -3.98
C ILE A 128 -37.79 33.30 -4.30
N MET A 129 -37.52 34.59 -4.30
CA MET A 129 -38.47 35.63 -4.73
C MET A 129 -37.78 36.54 -5.74
N GLU A 130 -38.56 37.40 -6.39
CA GLU A 130 -38.05 38.32 -7.40
C GLU A 130 -38.64 39.71 -7.15
N ASP A 131 -37.78 40.73 -7.15
CA ASP A 131 -38.18 42.13 -6.98
C ASP A 131 -37.60 42.97 -8.14
N VAL A 132 -38.46 43.51 -9.00
CA VAL A 132 -38.08 44.32 -10.18
C VAL A 132 -36.93 43.69 -11.01
N GLY A 133 -37.01 42.38 -11.27
CA GLY A 133 -35.98 41.65 -12.03
C GLY A 133 -34.73 41.27 -11.23
N ARG A 134 -34.70 41.52 -9.93
CA ARG A 134 -33.63 41.13 -9.01
C ARG A 134 -34.01 39.83 -8.31
N PRO A 135 -33.28 38.72 -8.52
CA PRO A 135 -33.53 37.49 -7.79
C PRO A 135 -33.06 37.65 -6.33
N LEU A 136 -33.97 37.39 -5.40
CA LEU A 136 -33.72 37.42 -3.97
C LEU A 136 -33.92 36.03 -3.38
N ARG A 137 -33.23 35.77 -2.27
CA ARG A 137 -33.33 34.50 -1.55
C ARG A 137 -33.67 34.78 -0.09
N ALA A 138 -34.77 34.22 0.38
CA ALA A 138 -35.28 34.46 1.72
C ALA A 138 -35.30 33.18 2.55
N LEU A 139 -34.99 33.32 3.83
CA LEU A 139 -35.04 32.26 4.84
C LEU A 139 -35.93 32.76 5.99
N VAL A 140 -36.88 31.96 6.43
CA VAL A 140 -37.63 32.20 7.67
C VAL A 140 -37.22 31.19 8.74
N ILE A 141 -37.04 31.64 9.98
CA ILE A 141 -36.77 30.81 11.16
C ILE A 141 -37.82 31.12 12.24
N ALA A 142 -38.28 30.08 12.95
CA ALA A 142 -39.22 30.22 14.06
C ALA A 142 -38.59 30.96 15.25
N VAL A 143 -39.29 31.96 15.77
CA VAL A 143 -38.90 32.74 16.96
C VAL A 143 -39.84 32.36 18.11
N PRO A 144 -39.43 31.54 19.08
CA PRO A 144 -40.32 31.11 20.15
C PRO A 144 -40.60 32.24 21.14
N VAL A 145 -41.88 32.49 21.44
CA VAL A 145 -42.34 33.53 22.39
C VAL A 145 -43.25 32.89 23.44
N GLY A 146 -42.74 32.73 24.66
CA GLY A 146 -43.51 32.17 25.78
C GLY A 146 -44.02 30.74 25.55
N THR A 147 -45.13 30.37 26.20
CA THR A 147 -45.70 29.02 26.14
C THR A 147 -46.67 28.88 24.97
N GLY A 148 -46.13 28.74 23.76
CA GLY A 148 -46.82 28.11 22.64
C GLY A 148 -47.08 28.94 21.38
N ARG A 149 -46.62 30.20 21.30
CA ARG A 149 -46.70 31.01 20.07
C ARG A 149 -45.31 31.24 19.50
N ALA A 150 -45.10 30.91 18.23
CA ALA A 150 -43.87 31.21 17.50
C ALA A 150 -44.12 32.40 16.56
N GLY A 151 -43.27 33.42 16.61
CA GLY A 151 -43.15 34.41 15.54
C GLY A 151 -42.24 33.90 14.42
N GLY A 152 -42.09 34.67 13.35
CA GLY A 152 -41.20 34.36 12.23
C GLY A 152 -40.17 35.46 12.02
N LEU A 153 -38.88 35.09 11.96
CA LEU A 153 -37.81 35.99 11.54
C LEU A 153 -37.36 35.62 10.13
N VAL A 154 -37.59 36.52 9.19
CA VAL A 154 -37.18 36.38 7.79
C VAL A 154 -35.88 37.12 7.55
N VAL A 155 -34.94 36.46 6.87
CA VAL A 155 -33.68 37.01 6.38
C VAL A 155 -33.68 36.99 4.86
N VAL A 156 -33.49 38.15 4.22
CA VAL A 156 -33.51 38.30 2.76
C VAL A 156 -32.12 38.66 2.24
N HIS A 157 -31.66 37.96 1.20
CA HIS A 157 -30.37 38.16 0.55
C HIS A 157 -30.51 38.48 -0.94
N ASP A 158 -29.55 39.24 -1.47
CA ASP A 158 -29.42 39.50 -2.91
C ASP A 158 -28.72 38.33 -3.62
N ALA A 159 -29.42 37.66 -4.54
CA ALA A 159 -28.85 36.59 -5.35
C ALA A 159 -28.39 37.06 -6.75
N SER A 160 -28.55 38.34 -7.10
CA SER A 160 -28.21 38.87 -8.44
C SER A 160 -26.73 38.73 -8.81
N TYR A 161 -25.83 38.62 -7.83
CA TYR A 161 -24.40 38.41 -8.10
C TYR A 161 -24.12 37.00 -8.63
N ILE A 162 -24.95 36.01 -8.28
CA ILE A 162 -24.77 34.63 -8.72
C ILE A 162 -24.95 34.56 -10.23
N ASP A 163 -26.01 35.17 -10.75
CA ASP A 163 -26.28 35.17 -12.19
C ASP A 163 -25.27 36.04 -12.96
N ARG A 164 -24.83 37.18 -12.41
CA ARG A 164 -23.73 38.00 -13.00
C ARG A 164 -22.39 37.26 -13.04
N ARG A 165 -22.07 36.46 -12.02
CA ARG A 165 -20.85 35.66 -11.97
C ARG A 165 -20.92 34.50 -12.97
N VAL A 166 -22.04 33.79 -13.00
CA VAL A 166 -22.30 32.69 -13.94
C VAL A 166 -22.20 33.16 -15.40
N THR A 167 -22.82 34.30 -15.74
CA THR A 167 -22.76 34.85 -17.10
C THR A 167 -21.37 35.31 -17.50
N SER A 168 -20.62 35.96 -16.60
CA SER A 168 -19.22 36.34 -16.83
C SER A 168 -18.31 35.11 -17.02
N GLN A 169 -18.55 34.05 -16.25
CA GLN A 169 -17.78 32.82 -16.35
C GLN A 169 -18.10 32.03 -17.62
N LEU A 170 -19.36 32.04 -18.07
CA LEU A 170 -19.77 31.45 -19.34
C LEU A 170 -19.12 32.16 -20.52
N SER A 171 -19.08 33.50 -20.53
CA SER A 171 -18.46 34.27 -21.62
C SER A 171 -16.94 34.09 -21.66
N TRP A 172 -16.28 34.08 -20.49
CA TRP A 172 -14.84 33.77 -20.40
C TRP A 172 -14.54 32.34 -20.87
N SER A 173 -15.32 31.36 -20.43
CA SER A 173 -15.15 29.96 -20.84
C SER A 173 -15.35 29.81 -22.35
N ALA A 174 -16.36 30.47 -22.93
CA ALA A 174 -16.58 30.47 -24.38
C ALA A 174 -15.39 31.06 -25.16
N ALA A 175 -14.78 32.14 -24.67
CA ALA A 175 -13.60 32.74 -25.30
C ALA A 175 -12.37 31.80 -25.27
N VAL A 176 -12.13 31.13 -24.14
CA VAL A 176 -11.03 30.16 -24.01
C VAL A 176 -11.26 28.95 -24.91
N LEU A 177 -12.49 28.45 -25.01
CA LEU A 177 -12.84 27.33 -25.89
C LEU A 177 -12.63 27.67 -27.37
N ALA A 178 -13.00 28.89 -27.79
CA ALA A 178 -12.75 29.36 -29.15
C ALA A 178 -11.24 29.43 -29.48
N LEU A 179 -10.42 29.89 -28.53
CA LEU A 179 -8.96 29.94 -28.69
C LEU A 179 -8.35 28.54 -28.79
N LEU A 180 -8.77 27.61 -27.92
CA LEU A 180 -8.31 26.21 -27.95
C LEU A 180 -8.71 25.51 -29.25
N ALA A 181 -9.93 25.75 -29.75
CA ALA A 181 -10.39 25.24 -31.03
C ALA A 181 -9.50 25.72 -32.20
N LEU A 182 -9.10 27.00 -32.20
CA LEU A 182 -8.20 27.56 -33.21
C LEU A 182 -6.79 26.94 -33.14
N LEU A 183 -6.23 26.80 -31.94
CA LEU A 183 -4.93 26.17 -31.74
C LEU A 183 -4.93 24.69 -32.15
N LEU A 184 -5.99 23.95 -31.81
CA LEU A 184 -6.17 22.56 -32.20
C LEU A 184 -6.29 22.42 -33.72
N ALA A 185 -7.04 23.31 -34.38
CA ALA A 185 -7.12 23.36 -35.84
C ALA A 185 -5.74 23.62 -36.48
N ALA A 186 -4.98 24.59 -35.97
CA ALA A 186 -3.65 24.92 -36.47
C ALA A 186 -2.65 23.77 -36.27
N ALA A 187 -2.67 23.11 -35.10
CA ALA A 187 -1.85 21.95 -34.79
C ALA A 187 -2.19 20.75 -35.69
N THR A 188 -3.49 20.50 -35.93
CA THR A 188 -3.97 19.41 -36.79
C THR A 188 -3.51 19.60 -38.23
N VAL A 189 -3.65 20.82 -38.77
CA VAL A 189 -3.18 21.17 -40.13
C VAL A 189 -1.66 21.03 -40.24
N SER A 190 -0.92 21.47 -39.23
CA SER A 190 0.55 21.39 -39.19
C SER A 190 1.04 19.95 -39.10
N GLY A 191 0.40 19.12 -38.28
CA GLY A 191 0.69 17.69 -38.15
C GLY A 191 0.41 16.93 -39.45
N LEU A 192 -0.76 17.12 -40.06
CA LEU A 192 -1.09 16.51 -41.37
C LEU A 192 -0.03 16.83 -42.45
N ARG A 193 0.49 18.06 -42.45
CA ARG A 193 1.51 18.49 -43.42
C ARG A 193 2.89 17.89 -43.14
N ALA A 194 3.28 17.78 -41.87
CA ALA A 194 4.56 17.21 -41.47
C ALA A 194 4.60 15.69 -41.66
N THR A 195 3.51 15.00 -41.33
CA THR A 195 3.44 13.54 -41.26
C THR A 195 3.09 12.89 -42.59
N PHE A 196 2.26 13.51 -43.44
CA PHE A 196 1.79 12.88 -44.68
C PHE A 196 2.31 13.55 -45.95
N ALA A 197 2.18 14.87 -46.06
CA ALA A 197 2.53 15.56 -47.30
C ALA A 197 4.05 15.52 -47.59
N ARG A 198 4.87 15.92 -46.61
CA ARG A 198 6.34 15.97 -46.80
C ARG A 198 6.99 14.61 -47.08
N PRO A 199 6.60 13.50 -46.43
CA PRO A 199 7.19 12.19 -46.73
C PRO A 199 6.71 11.59 -48.05
N LEU A 200 5.45 11.82 -48.45
CA LEU A 200 4.93 11.38 -49.75
C LEU A 200 5.65 12.06 -50.92
N ASP A 201 5.93 13.37 -50.81
CA ASP A 201 6.68 14.10 -51.83
C ASP A 201 8.10 13.52 -51.98
N ARG A 202 8.78 13.23 -50.85
CA ARG A 202 10.12 12.62 -50.85
C ARG A 202 10.13 11.21 -51.45
N LEU A 203 9.12 10.40 -51.16
CA LEU A 203 8.98 9.05 -51.71
C LEU A 203 8.69 9.09 -53.22
N ALA A 204 7.84 10.01 -53.67
CA ALA A 204 7.52 10.20 -55.08
C ALA A 204 8.73 10.65 -55.91
N ASP A 205 9.55 11.55 -55.35
CA ASP A 205 10.78 12.02 -55.99
C ASP A 205 11.88 10.93 -56.03
N TRP A 206 11.96 10.07 -55.01
CA TRP A 206 12.86 8.92 -55.01
C TRP A 206 12.44 7.90 -56.08
N MET A 207 11.16 7.54 -56.15
CA MET A 207 10.64 6.61 -57.17
C MET A 207 10.81 7.13 -58.60
N ARG A 208 10.71 8.45 -58.80
CA ARG A 208 10.89 9.08 -60.12
C ARG A 208 12.36 9.01 -60.58
N ARG A 209 13.32 9.22 -59.68
CA ARG A 209 14.76 9.14 -59.95
C ARG A 209 15.22 7.71 -60.25
N MET A 210 14.71 6.72 -59.52
CA MET A 210 14.97 5.31 -59.79
C MET A 210 14.47 4.86 -61.18
N ARG A 211 13.34 5.41 -61.65
CA ARG A 211 12.79 5.09 -62.98
C ARG A 211 13.56 5.68 -64.15
N LEU A 212 14.32 6.75 -63.93
CA LEU A 212 15.08 7.44 -64.98
C LEU A 212 16.53 6.93 -65.10
N GLY A 213 16.94 5.98 -64.27
CA GLY A 213 18.29 5.41 -64.28
C GLY A 213 19.38 6.36 -63.75
N GLU A 214 18.97 7.44 -63.07
CA GLU A 214 19.87 8.48 -62.54
C GLU A 214 20.36 8.18 -61.11
N GLY A 215 19.91 7.08 -60.49
CA GLY A 215 20.27 6.68 -59.13
C GLY A 215 21.42 5.65 -59.10
N SER A 216 22.37 5.83 -58.18
CA SER A 216 23.43 4.86 -57.88
C SER A 216 22.84 3.64 -57.15
N GLU A 217 23.37 2.43 -57.40
CA GLU A 217 22.95 1.16 -56.77
C GLU A 217 23.01 1.16 -55.22
N ALA A 218 23.56 2.20 -54.60
CA ALA A 218 23.71 2.36 -53.14
C ALA A 218 22.70 3.34 -52.48
N GLU A 219 21.70 3.90 -53.19
CA GLU A 219 20.77 4.88 -52.61
C GLU A 219 19.57 4.21 -51.91
N GLU A 220 19.62 4.12 -50.57
CA GLU A 220 18.56 3.53 -49.75
C GLU A 220 17.22 4.29 -49.85
N PRO A 221 16.07 3.59 -49.87
CA PRO A 221 14.77 4.24 -49.90
C PRO A 221 14.53 5.08 -48.64
N PRO A 222 13.92 6.28 -48.76
CA PRO A 222 13.55 7.05 -47.58
C PRO A 222 12.58 6.23 -46.71
N PRO A 223 12.68 6.33 -45.38
CA PRO A 223 11.91 5.51 -44.45
C PRO A 223 10.42 5.61 -44.79
N ALA A 224 9.84 4.46 -45.16
CA ALA A 224 8.45 4.37 -45.54
C ALA A 224 7.55 4.84 -44.39
N LEU A 225 6.51 5.60 -44.73
CA LEU A 225 5.44 6.00 -43.83
C LEU A 225 4.86 4.78 -43.09
N PRO A 226 4.80 4.79 -41.76
CA PRO A 226 3.91 3.90 -41.03
C PRO A 226 2.65 4.68 -40.68
N SER A 227 1.68 4.73 -41.59
CA SER A 227 0.36 5.33 -41.31
C SER A 227 -0.77 4.33 -41.43
N GLU A 228 -0.74 3.30 -40.59
CA GLU A 228 -1.95 2.52 -40.26
C GLU A 228 -2.14 2.23 -38.76
N ALA A 229 -1.21 2.58 -37.85
CA ALA A 229 -1.17 1.95 -36.52
C ALA A 229 -1.49 2.83 -35.29
N LEU A 230 -1.38 4.16 -35.32
CA LEU A 230 -1.19 4.91 -34.06
C LEU A 230 -2.42 5.16 -33.16
N ALA A 231 -3.65 4.92 -33.61
CA ALA A 231 -4.83 5.21 -32.79
C ALA A 231 -5.46 3.96 -32.17
N LEU A 232 -5.37 2.81 -32.83
CA LEU A 232 -5.79 1.53 -32.24
C LEU A 232 -4.70 0.93 -31.36
N GLU A 233 -3.46 1.41 -31.50
CA GLU A 233 -2.29 0.89 -30.82
C GLU A 233 -1.90 1.65 -29.56
N SER A 234 -2.48 2.79 -29.17
CA SER A 234 -2.21 3.36 -27.83
C SER A 234 -3.00 2.64 -26.73
N GLU A 235 -4.26 2.29 -27.00
CA GLU A 235 -5.06 1.41 -26.15
C GLU A 235 -4.64 -0.05 -26.30
N ARG A 236 -4.27 -0.52 -27.50
CA ARG A 236 -3.58 -1.81 -27.63
C ARG A 236 -2.14 -1.80 -27.15
N LEU A 237 -1.39 -0.70 -27.01
CA LEU A 237 -0.07 -0.64 -26.35
C LEU A 237 -0.25 -0.54 -24.85
N ALA A 238 -1.27 0.14 -24.34
CA ALA A 238 -1.56 0.10 -22.90
C ALA A 238 -2.08 -1.28 -22.50
N ALA A 239 -2.94 -1.89 -23.32
CA ALA A 239 -3.43 -3.24 -23.16
C ALA A 239 -2.40 -4.30 -23.58
N SER A 240 -1.48 -4.06 -24.51
CA SER A 240 -0.37 -4.97 -24.88
C SER A 240 0.87 -4.72 -24.05
N LEU A 241 1.06 -3.60 -23.37
CA LEU A 241 2.06 -3.47 -22.30
C LEU A 241 1.51 -4.08 -21.02
N LYS A 242 0.20 -4.03 -20.76
CA LYS A 242 -0.45 -4.85 -19.71
C LYS A 242 -0.51 -6.33 -20.10
N ALA A 243 -0.76 -6.68 -21.36
CA ALA A 243 -0.86 -8.06 -21.85
C ALA A 243 0.47 -8.62 -22.34
N ALA A 244 1.51 -7.82 -22.54
CA ALA A 244 2.90 -8.24 -22.69
C ALA A 244 3.69 -8.03 -21.39
N ARG A 245 3.22 -7.29 -20.38
CA ARG A 245 3.66 -7.54 -18.99
C ARG A 245 2.99 -8.78 -18.45
N ALA A 246 1.68 -8.95 -18.59
CA ALA A 246 1.00 -10.18 -18.23
C ALA A 246 1.41 -11.33 -19.15
N GLY A 247 1.76 -11.06 -20.40
CA GLY A 247 2.23 -12.00 -21.41
C GLY A 247 3.72 -12.28 -21.35
N ALA A 248 4.60 -11.33 -20.98
CA ALA A 248 6.00 -11.62 -20.64
C ALA A 248 6.11 -12.17 -19.21
N GLN A 249 5.18 -11.86 -18.30
CA GLN A 249 5.01 -12.58 -17.04
C GLN A 249 4.36 -13.94 -17.28
N ALA A 250 3.47 -14.12 -18.26
CA ALA A 250 2.88 -15.40 -18.63
C ALA A 250 3.80 -16.24 -19.51
N LEU A 251 4.69 -15.64 -20.29
CA LEU A 251 5.77 -16.28 -21.05
C LEU A 251 6.99 -16.48 -20.16
N ALA A 252 7.26 -15.65 -19.15
CA ALA A 252 8.19 -15.97 -18.06
C ALA A 252 7.57 -17.04 -17.14
N ARG A 253 6.26 -17.04 -16.89
CA ARG A 253 5.55 -18.13 -16.20
C ARG A 253 5.61 -19.39 -17.05
N GLN A 254 5.28 -19.36 -18.35
CA GLN A 254 5.32 -20.49 -19.28
C GLN A 254 6.74 -21.01 -19.54
N ALA A 255 7.73 -20.13 -19.68
CA ALA A 255 9.14 -20.53 -19.74
C ALA A 255 9.66 -21.07 -18.40
N THR A 256 8.96 -20.81 -17.29
CA THR A 256 9.19 -21.42 -15.97
C THR A 256 8.23 -22.60 -15.67
N GLU A 257 7.18 -22.81 -16.49
CA GLU A 257 6.18 -23.90 -16.40
C GLU A 257 6.64 -25.14 -17.14
N THR A 258 7.84 -25.13 -17.73
CA THR A 258 8.53 -26.39 -18.07
C THR A 258 8.97 -27.09 -16.78
N ASP A 259 7.96 -27.70 -16.17
CA ASP A 259 7.96 -28.91 -15.37
C ASP A 259 9.13 -29.06 -14.39
N SER A 260 8.97 -28.45 -13.21
CA SER A 260 9.15 -29.20 -11.98
C SER A 260 8.90 -28.42 -10.69
N LEU A 261 8.39 -29.12 -9.69
CA LEU A 261 8.52 -28.78 -8.27
C LEU A 261 9.99 -28.43 -7.96
N TRP A 262 10.22 -27.21 -7.47
CA TRP A 262 11.55 -26.81 -6.99
C TRP A 262 11.85 -27.57 -5.71
N THR A 263 12.84 -28.45 -5.73
CA THR A 263 13.30 -29.17 -4.54
C THR A 263 14.63 -28.60 -4.07
N ARG A 264 15.02 -29.00 -2.86
CA ARG A 264 16.35 -28.73 -2.30
C ARG A 264 17.48 -29.06 -3.28
N ASP A 265 17.44 -30.24 -3.90
CA ASP A 265 18.49 -30.72 -4.80
C ASP A 265 18.53 -29.94 -6.12
N ARG A 266 17.36 -29.56 -6.66
CA ARG A 266 17.30 -28.70 -7.85
C ARG A 266 17.87 -27.32 -7.59
N LEU A 267 17.53 -26.72 -6.44
CA LEU A 267 18.12 -25.44 -6.04
C LEU A 267 19.64 -25.57 -5.92
N ARG A 268 20.13 -26.60 -5.23
CA ARG A 268 21.56 -26.86 -5.08
C ARG A 268 22.27 -26.94 -6.43
N GLY A 269 21.79 -27.79 -7.34
CA GLY A 269 22.38 -27.94 -8.68
C GLY A 269 22.39 -26.63 -9.48
N HIS A 270 21.30 -25.86 -9.39
CA HIS A 270 21.19 -24.57 -10.07
C HIS A 270 22.14 -23.51 -9.49
N VAL A 271 22.19 -23.37 -8.17
CA VAL A 271 23.04 -22.39 -7.49
C VAL A 271 24.52 -22.71 -7.69
N LEU A 272 24.94 -23.98 -7.56
CA LEU A 272 26.32 -24.39 -7.85
C LEU A 272 26.74 -24.03 -9.27
N LYS A 273 25.87 -24.28 -10.26
CA LYS A 273 26.12 -23.94 -11.66
C LYS A 273 26.30 -22.43 -11.87
N MET A 274 25.49 -21.62 -11.19
CA MET A 274 25.54 -20.18 -11.37
C MET A 274 26.69 -19.51 -10.62
N LEU A 275 27.01 -19.96 -9.40
CA LEU A 275 28.07 -19.35 -8.61
C LEU A 275 29.44 -19.60 -9.22
N GLN A 276 29.62 -20.68 -10.00
CA GLN A 276 30.88 -21.02 -10.68
C GLN A 276 32.08 -21.00 -9.71
N GLY A 277 31.90 -21.58 -8.52
CA GLY A 277 32.91 -21.61 -7.46
C GLY A 277 32.97 -20.36 -6.56
N ALA A 278 32.12 -19.35 -6.78
CA ALA A 278 31.96 -18.25 -5.83
C ALA A 278 31.23 -18.72 -4.55
N GLN A 279 31.61 -18.16 -3.41
CA GLN A 279 30.94 -18.43 -2.14
C GLN A 279 29.58 -17.73 -2.08
N LEU A 280 28.55 -18.40 -1.57
CA LEU A 280 27.30 -17.75 -1.18
C LEU A 280 27.42 -17.21 0.25
N VAL A 281 27.22 -15.91 0.43
CA VAL A 281 27.28 -15.25 1.74
C VAL A 281 25.95 -14.60 2.04
N VAL A 282 25.32 -14.97 3.15
CA VAL A 282 24.06 -14.37 3.62
C VAL A 282 24.32 -13.59 4.90
N LEU A 283 23.83 -12.35 4.97
CA LEU A 283 23.89 -11.54 6.18
C LEU A 283 22.47 -11.27 6.67
N SER A 284 22.17 -11.57 7.93
CA SER A 284 20.91 -11.19 8.57
C SER A 284 21.13 -10.82 10.02
N ASN A 285 20.22 -10.04 10.61
CA ASN A 285 20.31 -9.79 12.04
C ASN A 285 20.12 -11.08 12.87
N ARG A 286 19.08 -11.87 12.56
CA ARG A 286 18.78 -13.10 13.31
C ARG A 286 19.59 -14.27 12.80
N GLU A 287 20.16 -15.06 13.72
CA GLU A 287 20.83 -16.32 13.44
C GLU A 287 19.83 -17.51 13.38
N PRO A 288 20.19 -18.61 12.71
CA PRO A 288 19.33 -19.79 12.59
C PRO A 288 19.35 -20.73 13.80
N TYR A 289 20.44 -20.73 14.59
CA TYR A 289 20.64 -21.59 15.75
C TYR A 289 21.24 -20.78 16.88
N MET A 290 20.51 -20.62 17.98
CA MET A 290 20.94 -19.86 19.16
C MET A 290 21.19 -20.83 20.31
N HIS A 291 22.21 -20.59 21.12
CA HIS A 291 22.55 -21.38 22.30
C HIS A 291 22.13 -20.64 23.55
N GLN A 292 21.30 -21.30 24.35
CA GLN A 292 20.83 -20.79 25.63
C GLN A 292 21.26 -21.68 26.78
N ARG A 293 21.56 -21.07 27.93
CA ARG A 293 21.89 -21.80 29.15
C ARG A 293 20.63 -22.07 29.96
N GLU A 294 20.19 -23.33 29.94
CA GLU A 294 19.06 -23.81 30.72
C GLU A 294 19.54 -24.82 31.76
N LEU A 295 19.29 -24.56 33.05
CA LEU A 295 19.62 -25.47 34.17
C LEU A 295 21.09 -25.96 34.15
N GLY A 296 22.02 -25.08 33.80
CA GLY A 296 23.46 -25.38 33.73
C GLY A 296 23.92 -26.13 32.48
N ARG A 297 23.02 -26.47 31.55
CA ARG A 297 23.33 -27.09 30.26
C ARG A 297 23.11 -26.11 29.11
N VAL A 298 23.93 -26.22 28.08
CA VAL A 298 23.74 -25.45 26.84
C VAL A 298 22.74 -26.19 25.96
N ARG A 299 21.65 -25.52 25.60
CA ARG A 299 20.63 -26.02 24.70
C ARG A 299 20.61 -25.20 23.41
N VAL A 300 20.51 -25.88 22.28
CA VAL A 300 20.27 -25.23 20.99
C VAL A 300 18.78 -24.97 20.83
N ILE A 301 18.42 -23.73 20.55
CA ILE A 301 17.07 -23.33 20.20
C ILE A 301 17.03 -22.79 18.77
N ARG A 302 15.91 -23.02 18.08
CA ARG A 302 15.62 -22.38 16.79
C ARG A 302 14.71 -21.19 17.05
N PRO A 303 15.15 -19.94 16.78
CA PRO A 303 14.33 -18.77 17.08
C PRO A 303 13.11 -18.68 16.16
N ALA A 304 11.97 -18.26 16.71
CA ALA A 304 10.74 -18.02 15.94
C ALA A 304 10.92 -16.80 15.00
N SER A 305 11.27 -17.06 13.73
CA SER A 305 11.47 -16.02 12.72
C SER A 305 11.17 -16.53 11.31
N GLY A 306 10.23 -15.88 10.62
CA GLY A 306 9.90 -16.23 9.22
C GLY A 306 11.08 -16.13 8.26
N LEU A 307 12.02 -15.19 8.51
CA LEU A 307 13.26 -15.07 7.75
C LEU A 307 14.13 -16.32 7.92
N VAL A 308 14.27 -16.82 9.16
CA VAL A 308 15.06 -18.03 9.45
C VAL A 308 14.39 -19.25 8.84
N THR A 309 13.06 -19.38 9.00
CA THR A 309 12.27 -20.46 8.39
C THR A 309 12.48 -20.56 6.87
N ALA A 310 12.66 -19.42 6.20
CA ALA A 310 12.89 -19.40 4.77
C ALA A 310 14.36 -19.60 4.37
N LEU A 311 15.33 -19.03 5.11
CA LEU A 311 16.74 -19.03 4.69
C LEU A 311 17.54 -20.25 5.13
N ASP A 312 17.25 -20.86 6.29
CA ASP A 312 17.92 -22.09 6.74
C ASP A 312 17.88 -23.21 5.70
N PRO A 313 16.73 -23.54 5.08
CA PRO A 313 16.73 -24.59 4.07
C PRO A 313 17.45 -24.24 2.79
N VAL A 314 17.53 -22.96 2.44
CA VAL A 314 18.30 -22.48 1.29
C VAL A 314 19.80 -22.69 1.53
N LEU A 315 20.30 -22.36 2.73
CA LEU A 315 21.70 -22.52 3.11
C LEU A 315 22.08 -23.99 3.34
N ARG A 316 21.17 -24.80 3.90
CA ARG A 316 21.31 -26.26 3.94
C ARG A 316 21.44 -26.87 2.55
N ALA A 317 20.77 -26.29 1.54
CA ALA A 317 20.81 -26.78 0.16
C ALA A 317 22.08 -26.34 -0.57
N CYS A 318 22.41 -25.05 -0.48
CA CYS A 318 23.46 -24.45 -1.32
C CYS A 318 24.85 -24.58 -0.72
N GLU A 319 24.94 -24.84 0.59
CA GLU A 319 26.15 -24.65 1.39
C GLU A 319 26.62 -23.18 1.33
N GLY A 320 27.41 -22.72 2.30
CA GLY A 320 27.87 -21.33 2.30
C GLY A 320 28.15 -20.76 3.68
N LEU A 321 28.13 -19.43 3.73
CA LEU A 321 28.39 -18.67 4.94
C LEU A 321 27.16 -17.86 5.32
N TRP A 322 26.73 -17.98 6.57
CA TRP A 322 25.70 -17.13 7.16
C TRP A 322 26.32 -16.26 8.25
N VAL A 323 26.38 -14.96 8.03
CA VAL A 323 26.81 -13.97 9.03
C VAL A 323 25.58 -13.44 9.77
N ALA A 324 25.53 -13.61 11.09
CA ALA A 324 24.38 -13.19 11.91
C ALA A 324 24.79 -12.68 13.30
N HIS A 325 23.93 -11.91 13.98
CA HIS A 325 24.20 -11.54 15.38
C HIS A 325 24.05 -12.77 16.28
N GLY A 326 25.06 -13.04 17.12
CA GLY A 326 25.00 -14.09 18.15
C GLY A 326 24.30 -13.56 19.39
N GLY A 327 23.02 -13.88 19.56
CA GLY A 327 22.16 -13.29 20.59
C GLY A 327 21.89 -14.18 21.81
N GLY A 328 22.34 -15.42 21.79
CA GLY A 328 22.22 -16.37 22.89
C GLY A 328 23.26 -16.14 23.98
N ASP A 329 22.87 -16.37 25.23
CA ASP A 329 23.75 -16.19 26.40
C ASP A 329 24.93 -17.19 26.44
N ALA A 330 24.81 -18.32 25.75
CA ALA A 330 25.84 -19.34 25.61
C ALA A 330 26.51 -19.37 24.21
N ASP A 331 26.18 -18.43 23.33
CA ASP A 331 26.67 -18.45 21.95
C ASP A 331 28.18 -18.27 21.83
N ARG A 332 28.78 -17.46 22.72
CA ARG A 332 30.23 -17.23 22.74
C ARG A 332 31.03 -18.46 23.14
N GLU A 333 30.43 -19.36 23.91
CA GLU A 333 31.08 -20.59 24.39
C GLU A 333 31.05 -21.71 23.35
N THR A 334 30.14 -21.61 22.37
CA THR A 334 29.94 -22.64 21.34
C THR A 334 30.59 -22.31 20.01
N ALA A 335 31.04 -21.08 19.82
CA ALA A 335 31.72 -20.64 18.61
C ALA A 335 33.25 -20.59 18.81
N ASP A 336 33.99 -20.67 17.71
CA ASP A 336 35.45 -20.47 17.74
C ASP A 336 35.81 -19.00 18.08
N PRO A 337 37.12 -18.65 18.25
CA PRO A 337 37.52 -17.27 18.55
C PRO A 337 37.12 -16.25 17.48
N ALA A 338 36.94 -16.69 16.25
CA ALA A 338 36.42 -15.90 15.14
C ALA A 338 34.88 -15.99 15.05
N GLY A 339 34.18 -16.45 16.09
CA GLY A 339 32.72 -16.55 16.13
C GLY A 339 32.13 -17.53 15.13
N ARG A 340 32.88 -18.50 14.59
CA ARG A 340 32.40 -19.48 13.62
C ARG A 340 31.86 -20.72 14.31
N LEU A 341 30.81 -21.29 13.74
CA LEU A 341 30.21 -22.56 14.13
C LEU A 341 29.68 -23.27 12.88
N VAL A 342 29.94 -24.57 12.75
CA VAL A 342 29.35 -25.36 11.67
C VAL A 342 27.93 -25.76 12.08
N VAL A 343 26.97 -25.48 11.22
CA VAL A 343 25.54 -25.72 11.44
C VAL A 343 24.93 -26.40 10.22
N PRO A 344 23.77 -27.07 10.32
CA PRO A 344 23.01 -27.40 11.52
C PRO A 344 23.80 -28.32 12.48
N PRO A 345 23.55 -28.28 13.80
CA PRO A 345 24.16 -29.21 14.75
C PRO A 345 23.96 -30.66 14.31
N GLY A 346 25.04 -31.46 14.34
CA GLY A 346 25.04 -32.88 13.93
C GLY A 346 25.12 -33.14 12.43
N GLU A 347 24.66 -32.21 11.57
CA GLU A 347 24.72 -32.38 10.11
C GLU A 347 25.92 -31.67 9.45
N GLY A 348 26.30 -30.49 9.98
CA GLY A 348 27.47 -29.74 9.53
C GLY A 348 27.45 -29.31 8.05
N ARG A 349 26.39 -28.62 7.59
CA ARG A 349 26.18 -28.29 6.17
C ARG A 349 26.77 -26.95 5.73
N TYR A 350 26.81 -25.96 6.61
CA TYR A 350 27.27 -24.61 6.30
C TYR A 350 27.86 -23.93 7.54
N THR A 351 28.54 -22.80 7.34
CA THR A 351 29.19 -22.07 8.44
C THR A 351 28.32 -20.90 8.88
N LEU A 352 28.03 -20.82 10.18
CA LEU A 352 27.48 -19.64 10.84
C LEU A 352 28.65 -18.81 11.40
N ARG A 353 28.73 -17.53 11.04
CA ARG A 353 29.66 -16.54 11.59
C ARG A 353 28.89 -15.55 12.44
N ARG A 354 29.07 -15.63 13.76
CA ARG A 354 28.43 -14.74 14.72
C ARG A 354 29.14 -13.39 14.79
N VAL A 355 28.39 -12.33 14.64
CA VAL A 355 28.80 -10.95 14.93
C VAL A 355 28.44 -10.68 16.38
N TRP A 356 29.41 -10.18 17.12
CA TRP A 356 29.26 -9.85 18.53
C TRP A 356 28.95 -8.36 18.67
N LEU A 357 27.80 -8.04 19.27
CA LEU A 357 27.45 -6.68 19.66
C LEU A 357 27.62 -6.51 21.17
N SER A 358 27.98 -5.31 21.61
CA SER A 358 27.87 -4.94 23.02
C SER A 358 26.40 -4.84 23.41
N ARG A 359 26.11 -4.84 24.72
CA ARG A 359 24.75 -4.65 25.21
C ARG A 359 24.17 -3.30 24.80
N GLU A 360 24.98 -2.25 24.82
CA GLU A 360 24.60 -0.90 24.40
C GLU A 360 24.34 -0.83 22.89
N GLU A 361 25.17 -1.52 22.10
CA GLU A 361 24.94 -1.65 20.65
C GLU A 361 23.64 -2.41 20.39
N GLU A 362 23.39 -3.54 21.04
CA GLU A 362 22.13 -4.29 20.89
C GLU A 362 20.91 -3.44 21.28
N GLU A 363 20.97 -2.74 22.42
CA GLU A 363 19.91 -1.84 22.87
C GLU A 363 19.63 -0.73 21.84
N GLY A 364 20.68 -0.06 21.35
CA GLY A 364 20.53 1.05 20.41
C GLY A 364 20.14 0.64 18.99
N TYR A 365 20.80 -0.39 18.45
CA TYR A 365 20.59 -0.85 17.07
C TYR A 365 19.35 -1.74 16.95
N TYR A 366 19.20 -2.77 17.80
CA TYR A 366 18.14 -3.76 17.65
C TYR A 366 16.85 -3.26 18.32
N TYR A 367 16.86 -2.99 19.62
CA TYR A 367 15.65 -2.57 20.32
C TYR A 367 15.24 -1.14 19.97
N GLY A 368 16.21 -0.22 19.86
CA GLY A 368 16.03 1.18 19.48
C GLY A 368 15.69 1.36 17.99
N LEU A 369 16.67 1.73 17.16
CA LEU A 369 16.37 2.20 15.80
C LEU A 369 15.64 1.15 14.96
N SER A 370 16.04 -0.12 15.00
CA SER A 370 15.41 -1.15 14.17
C SER A 370 13.93 -1.36 14.56
N ASN A 371 13.63 -1.63 15.84
CA ASN A 371 12.29 -2.06 16.27
C ASN A 371 11.39 -0.96 16.86
N GLU A 372 11.94 0.14 17.39
CA GLU A 372 11.17 1.35 17.77
C GLU A 372 11.17 2.42 16.67
N GLY A 373 12.10 2.39 15.72
CA GLY A 373 12.20 3.37 14.62
C GLY A 373 11.72 2.84 13.26
N ILE A 374 12.49 1.96 12.62
CA ILE A 374 12.25 1.51 11.24
C ILE A 374 11.03 0.57 11.15
N TRP A 375 10.86 -0.34 12.10
CA TRP A 375 9.70 -1.25 12.10
C TRP A 375 8.36 -0.50 12.08
N PRO A 376 8.04 0.41 13.04
CA PRO A 376 6.81 1.21 12.96
C PRO A 376 6.78 2.19 11.78
N LEU A 377 7.92 2.68 11.31
CA LEU A 377 7.98 3.53 10.12
C LEU A 377 7.46 2.81 8.86
N CYS A 378 7.81 1.53 8.73
CA CYS A 378 7.48 0.71 7.57
C CYS A 378 6.12 0.00 7.67
N HIS A 379 5.59 -0.16 8.88
CA HIS A 379 4.27 -0.75 9.12
C HIS A 379 3.26 0.34 9.47
N ALA A 380 2.34 0.62 8.55
CA ALA A 380 1.22 1.55 8.71
C ALA A 380 0.16 1.12 9.77
N THR A 381 0.58 0.90 11.02
CA THR A 381 -0.25 0.38 12.12
C THR A 381 -0.43 1.40 13.25
N HIS A 382 -0.33 2.70 12.94
CA HIS A 382 -0.50 3.83 13.86
C HIS A 382 0.43 3.86 15.09
N GLU A 383 1.43 2.98 15.17
CA GLU A 383 2.51 3.07 16.15
C GLU A 383 3.52 4.14 15.69
N ARG A 384 3.78 5.14 16.53
CA ARG A 384 4.66 6.25 16.14
C ARG A 384 6.13 5.81 16.19
N PRO A 385 6.90 5.94 15.09
CA PRO A 385 8.32 5.64 15.12
C PRO A 385 9.08 6.62 16.01
N LYS A 386 10.06 6.10 16.74
CA LYS A 386 10.96 6.86 17.61
C LYS A 386 12.34 6.92 16.99
N PHE A 387 12.88 8.13 16.91
CA PHE A 387 14.20 8.38 16.35
C PHE A 387 15.06 9.07 17.40
N ARG A 388 16.17 8.43 17.78
CA ARG A 388 17.15 8.98 18.72
C ARG A 388 18.54 8.94 18.09
N GLN A 389 19.28 10.04 18.15
CA GLN A 389 20.60 10.17 17.51
C GLN A 389 21.59 9.07 17.94
N ARG A 390 21.64 8.77 19.24
CA ARG A 390 22.50 7.70 19.76
C ARG A 390 22.16 6.31 19.19
N GLU A 391 20.90 6.03 18.92
CA GLU A 391 20.46 4.75 18.37
C GLU A 391 20.85 4.62 16.90
N TRP A 392 20.84 5.73 16.16
CA TRP A 392 21.39 5.80 14.81
C TRP A 392 22.88 5.51 14.78
N GLU A 393 23.66 6.08 15.69
CA GLU A 393 25.09 5.81 15.81
C GLU A 393 25.37 4.32 16.07
N HIS A 394 24.61 3.69 16.98
CA HIS A 394 24.68 2.25 17.19
C HIS A 394 24.24 1.44 15.96
N TYR A 395 23.25 1.91 15.21
CA TYR A 395 22.81 1.25 13.98
C TYR A 395 23.89 1.26 12.89
N VAL A 396 24.56 2.39 12.70
CA VAL A 396 25.72 2.51 11.80
C VAL A 396 26.85 1.59 12.26
N ALA A 397 27.23 1.65 13.55
CA ALA A 397 28.31 0.82 14.11
C ALA A 397 28.03 -0.69 13.95
N ALA A 398 26.80 -1.12 14.19
CA ALA A 398 26.39 -2.51 13.96
C ALA A 398 26.53 -2.89 12.47
N ASN A 399 26.00 -2.08 11.55
CA ASN A 399 26.11 -2.32 10.10
C ASN A 399 27.57 -2.42 9.65
N GLU A 400 28.46 -1.58 10.19
CA GLU A 400 29.91 -1.65 9.94
C GLU A 400 30.54 -2.96 10.44
N ARG A 401 30.15 -3.45 11.62
CA ARG A 401 30.62 -4.75 12.12
C ARG A 401 30.16 -5.90 11.24
N PHE A 402 28.91 -5.89 10.78
CA PHE A 402 28.38 -6.90 9.86
C PHE A 402 29.12 -6.90 8.53
N ALA A 403 29.31 -5.72 7.93
CA ALA A 403 30.05 -5.59 6.68
C ALA A 403 31.51 -6.07 6.84
N ARG A 404 32.18 -5.69 7.94
CA ARG A 404 33.55 -6.13 8.24
C ARG A 404 33.65 -7.65 8.39
N ALA A 405 32.77 -8.26 9.18
CA ALA A 405 32.76 -9.70 9.37
C ALA A 405 32.58 -10.45 8.04
N ALA A 406 31.70 -9.98 7.15
CA ALA A 406 31.55 -10.58 5.82
C ALA A 406 32.81 -10.40 4.95
N LEU A 407 33.42 -9.20 4.94
CA LEU A 407 34.63 -8.94 4.18
C LEU A 407 35.83 -9.78 4.65
N GLU A 408 35.98 -9.97 5.96
CA GLU A 408 37.02 -10.83 6.56
C GLU A 408 36.88 -12.28 6.11
N GLU A 409 35.66 -12.82 6.08
CA GLU A 409 35.39 -14.20 5.63
C GLU A 409 35.56 -14.37 4.12
N ILE A 410 35.16 -13.37 3.32
CA ILE A 410 35.29 -13.39 1.86
C ILE A 410 36.76 -13.26 1.43
N GLY A 411 37.55 -12.45 2.14
CA GLY A 411 38.95 -12.19 1.81
C GLY A 411 39.11 -11.62 0.39
N SER A 412 40.03 -12.18 -0.40
CA SER A 412 40.20 -11.88 -1.84
C SER A 412 39.39 -12.79 -2.76
N GLY A 413 38.57 -13.68 -2.20
CA GLY A 413 37.77 -14.64 -2.96
C GLY A 413 36.62 -14.00 -3.75
N ARG A 414 36.02 -14.81 -4.63
CA ARG A 414 34.76 -14.48 -5.31
C ARG A 414 33.60 -14.89 -4.40
N ALA A 415 32.64 -13.99 -4.20
CA ALA A 415 31.43 -14.27 -3.44
C ALA A 415 30.21 -13.58 -4.05
N VAL A 416 29.03 -14.09 -3.74
CA VAL A 416 27.73 -13.44 -3.99
C VAL A 416 27.09 -13.19 -2.63
N VAL A 417 26.73 -11.94 -2.37
CA VAL A 417 26.32 -11.50 -1.04
C VAL A 417 24.82 -11.17 -1.03
N LEU A 418 24.06 -11.85 -0.19
CA LEU A 418 22.64 -11.59 0.05
C LEU A 418 22.45 -10.95 1.44
N VAL A 419 22.28 -9.63 1.47
CA VAL A 419 21.94 -8.88 2.67
C VAL A 419 20.44 -8.99 2.92
N GLN A 420 20.06 -9.27 4.16
CA GLN A 420 18.68 -9.53 4.54
C GLN A 420 18.18 -8.50 5.54
N ASP A 421 17.10 -7.84 5.12
CA ASP A 421 16.16 -7.09 5.92
C ASP A 421 16.63 -5.72 6.45
N PHE A 422 15.66 -4.99 7.01
CA PHE A 422 15.75 -3.59 7.41
C PHE A 422 16.83 -3.27 8.47
N HIS A 423 17.32 -4.27 9.18
CA HIS A 423 18.39 -4.07 10.15
C HIS A 423 19.73 -3.72 9.47
N LEU A 424 19.94 -4.21 8.24
CA LEU A 424 21.23 -4.14 7.55
C LEU A 424 21.19 -3.23 6.31
N ALA A 425 20.40 -2.16 6.36
CA ALA A 425 20.15 -1.31 5.19
C ALA A 425 21.41 -0.61 4.67
N LEU A 426 22.45 -0.41 5.51
CA LEU A 426 23.68 0.28 5.13
C LEU A 426 24.77 -0.67 4.61
N VAL A 427 24.67 -1.96 4.94
CA VAL A 427 25.65 -2.98 4.57
C VAL A 427 25.96 -3.01 3.07
N PRO A 428 24.99 -2.93 2.13
CA PRO A 428 25.32 -3.04 0.71
C PRO A 428 26.32 -1.98 0.24
N ARG A 429 26.12 -0.72 0.64
CA ARG A 429 27.06 0.37 0.33
C ARG A 429 28.41 0.18 1.00
N LEU A 430 28.44 -0.27 2.25
CA LEU A 430 29.69 -0.54 2.98
C LEU A 430 30.52 -1.63 2.29
N LEU A 431 29.88 -2.71 1.84
CA LEU A 431 30.54 -3.77 1.09
C LEU A 431 31.09 -3.28 -0.26
N LYS A 432 30.28 -2.54 -1.02
CA LYS A 432 30.70 -2.01 -2.34
C LYS A 432 31.81 -0.96 -2.27
N ARG A 433 31.99 -0.29 -1.13
CA ARG A 433 33.10 0.66 -0.94
C ARG A 433 34.44 -0.06 -0.91
N GLU A 434 34.52 -1.19 -0.22
CA GLU A 434 35.75 -1.98 -0.08
C GLU A 434 35.93 -2.98 -1.23
N ARG A 435 34.83 -3.56 -1.72
CA ARG A 435 34.80 -4.59 -2.77
C ARG A 435 33.71 -4.28 -3.81
N PRO A 436 33.95 -3.33 -4.74
CA PRO A 436 33.01 -2.96 -5.79
C PRO A 436 32.58 -4.12 -6.72
N ASP A 437 33.42 -5.16 -6.81
CA ASP A 437 33.28 -6.32 -7.67
C ASP A 437 32.26 -7.35 -7.19
N LEU A 438 31.91 -7.35 -5.90
CA LEU A 438 30.98 -8.31 -5.31
C LEU A 438 29.55 -8.07 -5.84
N PRO A 439 28.85 -9.09 -6.38
CA PRO A 439 27.42 -9.02 -6.57
C PRO A 439 26.71 -8.97 -5.21
N VAL A 440 25.99 -7.89 -4.94
CA VAL A 440 25.30 -7.65 -3.67
C VAL A 440 23.82 -7.44 -3.92
N SER A 441 22.98 -8.20 -3.26
CA SER A 441 21.54 -7.92 -3.19
C SER A 441 21.11 -7.62 -1.77
N LEU A 442 20.18 -6.69 -1.61
CA LEU A 442 19.42 -6.48 -0.38
C LEU A 442 17.99 -6.97 -0.58
N PHE A 443 17.52 -7.88 0.27
CA PHE A 443 16.11 -8.28 0.27
C PHE A 443 15.40 -7.74 1.51
N TRP A 444 14.35 -6.94 1.31
CA TRP A 444 13.58 -6.26 2.36
C TRP A 444 12.32 -7.06 2.70
N HIS A 445 12.25 -7.64 3.91
CA HIS A 445 11.21 -8.62 4.29
C HIS A 445 9.96 -7.98 4.90
N ILE A 446 10.05 -6.74 5.36
CA ILE A 446 8.89 -6.00 5.86
C ILE A 446 8.23 -5.21 4.72
N PRO A 447 7.06 -4.59 4.91
CA PRO A 447 6.52 -3.68 3.92
C PRO A 447 7.45 -2.51 3.62
N TRP A 448 7.33 -1.93 2.43
CA TRP A 448 7.92 -0.62 2.15
C TRP A 448 6.83 0.45 2.21
N PRO A 449 6.97 1.48 3.06
CA PRO A 449 5.95 2.49 3.26
C PRO A 449 5.85 3.42 2.05
N ASN A 450 4.76 4.19 1.97
CA ASN A 450 4.67 5.25 0.97
C ASN A 450 5.71 6.37 1.25
N PRO A 451 6.03 7.23 0.26
CA PRO A 451 7.05 8.26 0.42
C PRO A 451 6.77 9.26 1.55
N GLU A 452 5.50 9.60 1.80
CA GLU A 452 5.12 10.56 2.84
C GLU A 452 5.40 10.03 4.24
N ALA A 453 5.08 8.76 4.48
CA ALA A 453 5.41 8.06 5.72
C ALA A 453 6.92 7.96 5.89
N PHE A 454 7.67 7.57 4.85
CA PHE A 454 9.13 7.42 4.96
C PHE A 454 9.86 8.76 5.20
N ARG A 455 9.31 9.88 4.69
CA ARG A 455 9.93 11.21 4.76
C ARG A 455 10.24 11.68 6.18
N ILE A 456 9.49 11.21 7.17
CA ILE A 456 9.66 11.59 8.58
C ILE A 456 10.96 11.04 9.19
N CYS A 457 11.59 10.03 8.55
CA CYS A 457 12.87 9.51 9.01
C CYS A 457 13.97 10.58 8.86
N PRO A 458 14.72 10.90 9.94
CA PRO A 458 15.84 11.84 9.87
C PRO A 458 16.93 11.38 8.91
N TRP A 459 17.26 10.08 8.95
CA TRP A 459 18.35 9.45 8.19
C TRP A 459 17.88 8.78 6.88
N LYS A 460 16.79 9.29 6.30
CA LYS A 460 16.21 8.77 5.05
C LYS A 460 17.23 8.69 3.93
N THR A 461 18.08 9.71 3.80
CA THR A 461 19.09 9.80 2.74
C THR A 461 20.14 8.71 2.89
N GLU A 462 20.65 8.53 4.10
CA GLU A 462 21.69 7.57 4.44
C GLU A 462 21.18 6.14 4.26
N ILE A 463 19.96 5.86 4.71
CA ILE A 463 19.32 4.54 4.54
C ILE A 463 19.13 4.24 3.06
N LEU A 464 18.52 5.15 2.29
CA LEU A 464 18.29 4.93 0.86
C LEU A 464 19.61 4.75 0.09
N GLN A 465 20.62 5.58 0.36
CA GLN A 465 21.96 5.42 -0.25
C GLN A 465 22.64 4.11 0.19
N GLY A 466 22.41 3.66 1.43
CA GLY A 466 22.84 2.37 1.92
C GLY A 466 22.27 1.23 1.08
N MET A 467 20.95 1.26 0.86
CA MET A 467 20.22 0.27 0.07
C MET A 467 20.61 0.29 -1.41
N LEU A 468 20.78 1.48 -2.00
CA LEU A 468 21.23 1.67 -3.38
C LEU A 468 22.71 1.29 -3.60
N GLY A 469 23.43 0.90 -2.54
CA GLY A 469 24.69 0.19 -2.68
C GLY A 469 24.53 -1.23 -3.25
N ALA A 470 23.34 -1.81 -3.21
CA ALA A 470 23.09 -3.12 -3.81
C ALA A 470 22.99 -3.03 -5.34
N ASP A 471 23.37 -4.11 -6.04
CA ASP A 471 23.07 -4.30 -7.46
C ASP A 471 21.58 -4.66 -7.66
N LEU A 472 20.97 -5.28 -6.65
CA LEU A 472 19.56 -5.67 -6.62
C LEU A 472 18.93 -5.37 -5.26
N VAL A 473 17.85 -4.59 -5.23
CA VAL A 473 16.95 -4.46 -4.09
C VAL A 473 15.67 -5.26 -4.37
N GLY A 474 15.45 -6.28 -3.55
CA GLY A 474 14.29 -7.16 -3.62
C GLY A 474 13.23 -6.82 -2.57
N PHE A 475 11.97 -6.91 -2.96
CA PHE A 475 10.81 -6.78 -2.05
C PHE A 475 9.85 -7.95 -2.24
N HIS A 476 8.87 -8.14 -1.36
CA HIS A 476 7.89 -9.21 -1.53
C HIS A 476 6.92 -9.00 -2.70
N VAL A 477 6.37 -7.80 -2.85
CA VAL A 477 5.30 -7.51 -3.82
C VAL A 477 5.63 -6.27 -4.66
N GLN A 478 5.07 -6.21 -5.86
CA GLN A 478 5.33 -5.12 -6.81
C GLN A 478 4.99 -3.74 -6.24
N HIS A 479 3.95 -3.65 -5.40
CA HIS A 479 3.58 -2.39 -4.77
C HIS A 479 4.71 -1.78 -3.91
N HIS A 480 5.45 -2.62 -3.17
CA HIS A 480 6.60 -2.16 -2.37
C HIS A 480 7.74 -1.67 -3.28
N CYS A 481 7.97 -2.32 -4.43
CA CYS A 481 8.93 -1.85 -5.42
C CYS A 481 8.57 -0.45 -5.95
N ASN A 482 7.29 -0.24 -6.27
CA ASN A 482 6.81 1.05 -6.77
C ASN A 482 7.00 2.14 -5.72
N ASN A 483 6.55 1.88 -4.49
CA ASN A 483 6.71 2.83 -3.38
C ASN A 483 8.19 3.15 -3.11
N PHE A 484 9.09 2.16 -3.21
CA PHE A 484 10.52 2.40 -3.07
C PHE A 484 11.08 3.33 -4.14
N LEU A 485 10.72 3.11 -5.42
CA LEU A 485 11.13 3.99 -6.50
C LEU A 485 10.57 5.41 -6.33
N ASP A 486 9.30 5.54 -5.96
CA ASP A 486 8.69 6.84 -5.64
C ASP A 486 9.39 7.53 -4.47
N THR A 487 9.80 6.78 -3.45
CA THR A 487 10.54 7.30 -2.30
C THR A 487 11.91 7.80 -2.73
N VAL A 488 12.64 7.04 -3.54
CA VAL A 488 13.96 7.45 -4.05
C VAL A 488 13.85 8.69 -4.93
N ASP A 489 12.90 8.72 -5.88
CA ASP A 489 12.66 9.84 -6.79
C ASP A 489 12.44 11.17 -6.05
N ARG A 490 11.70 11.12 -4.94
CA ARG A 490 11.37 12.32 -4.14
C ARG A 490 12.45 12.75 -3.16
N MET A 491 13.35 11.84 -2.76
CA MET A 491 14.27 12.09 -1.64
C MET A 491 15.73 12.19 -2.05
N LEU A 492 16.09 11.63 -3.22
CA LEU A 492 17.46 11.58 -3.70
C LEU A 492 17.54 12.15 -5.12
N GLU A 493 18.66 12.80 -5.42
CA GLU A 493 19.03 13.11 -6.80
C GLU A 493 19.51 11.82 -7.50
N ALA A 494 18.56 11.03 -7.98
CA ALA A 494 18.81 9.79 -8.71
C ALA A 494 17.93 9.73 -9.96
N ARG A 495 18.44 9.11 -11.03
CA ARG A 495 17.65 8.90 -12.25
C ARG A 495 16.92 7.57 -12.16
N ILE A 496 15.59 7.62 -12.13
CA ILE A 496 14.76 6.41 -12.13
C ILE A 496 14.54 5.90 -13.56
N ASP A 497 14.76 4.61 -13.77
CA ASP A 497 14.33 3.86 -14.95
C ASP A 497 13.03 3.11 -14.61
N TRP A 498 11.89 3.74 -14.91
CA TRP A 498 10.56 3.20 -14.62
C TRP A 498 10.19 1.99 -15.49
N GLU A 499 10.78 1.86 -16.68
CA GLU A 499 10.52 0.73 -17.58
C GLU A 499 11.18 -0.54 -17.06
N ARG A 500 12.43 -0.42 -16.63
CA ARG A 500 13.25 -1.52 -16.14
C ARG A 500 13.29 -1.59 -14.62
N PHE A 501 12.49 -0.82 -13.90
CA PHE A 501 12.49 -0.70 -12.44
C PHE A 501 13.92 -0.65 -11.89
N GLY A 502 14.65 0.41 -12.25
CA GLY A 502 16.04 0.61 -11.87
C GLY A 502 16.28 2.01 -11.34
N VAL A 503 17.32 2.16 -10.53
CA VAL A 503 17.78 3.45 -10.00
C VAL A 503 19.21 3.64 -10.44
N TRP A 504 19.48 4.72 -11.18
CA TRP A 504 20.82 5.15 -11.53
C TRP A 504 21.30 6.22 -10.56
N GLN A 505 22.35 5.91 -9.80
CA GLN A 505 22.97 6.85 -8.86
C GLN A 505 24.49 6.68 -8.85
N GLY A 506 25.24 7.78 -8.97
CA GLY A 506 26.71 7.75 -8.89
C GLY A 506 27.38 6.82 -9.92
N GLY A 507 26.82 6.73 -11.13
CA GLY A 507 27.32 5.85 -12.20
C GLY A 507 26.97 4.36 -12.03
N ARG A 508 26.19 4.00 -11.01
CA ARG A 508 25.77 2.61 -10.73
C ARG A 508 24.28 2.45 -10.95
N LEU A 509 23.90 1.28 -11.44
CA LEU A 509 22.50 0.87 -11.60
C LEU A 509 22.13 -0.14 -10.52
N THR A 510 21.10 0.18 -9.74
CA THR A 510 20.45 -0.74 -8.82
C THR A 510 19.13 -1.20 -9.41
N HIS A 511 18.94 -2.50 -9.58
CA HIS A 511 17.65 -3.05 -10.00
C HIS A 511 16.70 -3.22 -8.82
N VAL A 512 15.41 -3.00 -9.04
CA VAL A 512 14.35 -3.16 -8.02
C VAL A 512 13.33 -4.18 -8.51
N ARG A 513 13.11 -5.26 -7.76
CA ARG A 513 12.24 -6.38 -8.22
C ARG A 513 11.44 -7.03 -7.10
N PRO A 514 10.23 -7.57 -7.39
CA PRO A 514 9.49 -8.37 -6.43
C PRO A 514 9.92 -9.84 -6.47
N PHE A 515 10.15 -10.43 -5.29
CA PHE A 515 10.32 -11.86 -5.05
C PHE A 515 9.47 -12.25 -3.83
N PRO A 516 8.25 -12.77 -4.04
CA PRO A 516 7.39 -13.18 -2.92
C PRO A 516 8.03 -14.38 -2.22
N ILE A 517 8.40 -14.22 -0.95
CA ILE A 517 9.01 -15.30 -0.17
C ILE A 517 7.96 -16.35 0.16
N SER A 518 8.40 -17.57 0.38
CA SER A 518 7.53 -18.71 0.64
C SER A 518 8.20 -19.70 1.59
N VAL A 519 7.59 -20.86 1.75
CA VAL A 519 8.01 -21.88 2.72
C VAL A 519 8.47 -23.16 2.02
N GLN A 520 9.25 -23.98 2.71
CA GLN A 520 9.47 -25.38 2.34
C GLN A 520 8.31 -26.25 2.86
N GLY A 521 8.17 -27.44 2.28
CA GLY A 521 7.24 -28.48 2.74
C GLY A 521 7.48 -28.88 4.19
N TRP A 522 6.43 -29.38 4.84
CA TRP A 522 6.48 -29.81 6.24
C TRP A 522 7.24 -31.13 6.40
N GLU A 523 7.17 -32.01 5.40
CA GLU A 523 7.91 -33.27 5.29
C GLU A 523 9.43 -33.09 5.44
N GLU A 524 9.97 -31.93 5.06
CA GLU A 524 11.39 -31.60 5.18
C GLU A 524 11.80 -31.09 6.57
N ARG A 525 10.84 -30.90 7.48
CA ARG A 525 11.06 -30.35 8.83
C ARG A 525 11.09 -31.44 9.92
N GLY A 526 10.90 -32.70 9.57
CA GLY A 526 10.89 -33.82 10.53
C GLY A 526 9.70 -33.76 11.49
N VAL A 527 8.53 -33.33 11.00
CA VAL A 527 7.28 -33.31 11.78
C VAL A 527 6.63 -34.69 11.80
N PRO A 528 5.80 -35.00 12.82
CA PRO A 528 5.06 -36.27 12.89
C PRO A 528 4.15 -36.46 11.67
N ALA A 529 3.98 -37.71 11.24
CA ALA A 529 3.10 -38.09 10.12
C ALA A 529 2.39 -39.41 10.42
N GLY A 530 1.33 -39.71 9.65
CA GLY A 530 0.58 -40.96 9.80
C GLY A 530 -0.01 -41.14 11.21
N GLU A 531 0.19 -42.33 11.79
CA GLU A 531 -0.33 -42.69 13.12
C GLU A 531 0.22 -41.82 14.25
N GLU A 532 1.48 -41.37 14.16
CA GLU A 532 2.08 -40.49 15.17
C GLU A 532 1.38 -39.12 15.21
N LEU A 533 1.08 -38.57 14.04
CA LEU A 533 0.31 -37.32 13.95
C LEU A 533 -1.11 -37.53 14.47
N ALA A 534 -1.79 -38.61 14.05
CA ALA A 534 -3.16 -38.90 14.50
C ALA A 534 -3.25 -38.98 16.04
N ALA A 535 -2.33 -39.73 16.67
CA ALA A 535 -2.25 -39.82 18.12
C ALA A 535 -1.96 -38.46 18.78
N ARG A 536 -1.10 -37.63 18.17
CA ARG A 536 -0.82 -36.28 18.67
C ARG A 536 -2.04 -35.36 18.57
N LEU A 537 -2.83 -35.45 17.50
CA LEU A 537 -4.06 -34.66 17.33
C LEU A 537 -5.13 -35.06 18.35
N GLU A 538 -5.33 -36.36 18.59
CA GLU A 538 -6.22 -36.87 19.64
C GLU A 538 -5.78 -36.41 21.03
N GLN A 539 -4.46 -36.47 21.31
CA GLN A 539 -3.90 -35.95 22.55
C GLN A 539 -4.20 -34.47 22.74
N LEU A 540 -4.00 -33.63 21.72
CA LEU A 540 -4.30 -32.20 21.79
C LEU A 540 -5.79 -31.95 22.05
N ARG A 541 -6.70 -32.68 21.39
CA ARG A 541 -8.15 -32.58 21.65
C ARG A 541 -8.50 -32.92 23.09
N ALA A 542 -7.90 -33.96 23.65
CA ALA A 542 -8.12 -34.38 25.03
C ALA A 542 -7.52 -33.40 26.05
N GLU A 543 -6.26 -33.00 25.85
CA GLU A 543 -5.50 -32.09 26.71
C GLU A 543 -6.22 -30.75 26.90
N TYR A 544 -6.73 -30.18 25.80
CA TYR A 544 -7.42 -28.90 25.80
C TYR A 544 -8.96 -29.02 25.86
N LYS A 545 -9.49 -30.23 26.09
CA LYS A 545 -10.94 -30.53 26.21
C LYS A 545 -11.77 -29.96 25.05
N LEU A 546 -11.25 -30.10 23.82
CA LEU A 546 -11.87 -29.51 22.63
C LEU A 546 -13.15 -30.25 22.19
N GLY A 547 -13.26 -31.56 22.50
CA GLY A 547 -14.37 -32.39 22.05
C GLY A 547 -14.58 -32.29 20.53
N ASP A 548 -15.84 -32.15 20.12
CA ASP A 548 -16.26 -31.96 18.73
C ASP A 548 -16.35 -30.47 18.32
N ALA A 549 -15.79 -29.56 19.11
CA ALA A 549 -15.77 -28.15 18.75
C ALA A 549 -14.93 -27.92 17.49
N LEU A 550 -15.39 -26.99 16.65
CA LEU A 550 -14.60 -26.45 15.56
C LEU A 550 -13.45 -25.61 16.11
N VAL A 551 -12.26 -25.83 15.57
CA VAL A 551 -11.04 -25.18 16.04
C VAL A 551 -10.58 -24.15 15.01
N ALA A 552 -10.54 -22.89 15.41
CA ALA A 552 -9.84 -21.84 14.67
C ALA A 552 -8.47 -21.61 15.29
N VAL A 553 -7.43 -21.45 14.48
CA VAL A 553 -6.06 -21.20 14.95
C VAL A 553 -5.50 -19.89 14.42
N GLY A 554 -4.87 -19.14 15.31
CA GLY A 554 -3.94 -18.06 14.99
C GLY A 554 -2.55 -18.42 15.50
N VAL A 555 -1.51 -18.14 14.70
CA VAL A 555 -0.12 -18.38 15.08
C VAL A 555 0.67 -17.13 14.77
N ASP A 556 1.15 -16.44 15.79
CA ASP A 556 1.83 -15.17 15.60
C ASP A 556 2.89 -14.94 16.68
N ARG A 557 3.89 -14.12 16.31
CA ARG A 557 4.63 -13.39 17.35
C ARG A 557 3.70 -12.32 17.91
N ILE A 558 3.71 -12.12 19.22
CA ILE A 558 2.93 -11.05 19.85
C ILE A 558 3.55 -9.71 19.46
N ASP A 559 3.05 -9.14 18.36
CA ASP A 559 3.53 -7.94 17.69
C ASP A 559 2.29 -7.15 17.23
N TYR A 560 2.33 -5.83 17.41
CA TYR A 560 1.16 -4.97 17.16
C TYR A 560 0.75 -4.94 15.69
N THR A 561 1.62 -5.40 14.79
CA THR A 561 1.31 -5.56 13.36
C THR A 561 0.37 -6.73 13.07
N LYS A 562 0.19 -7.66 14.01
CA LYS A 562 -0.53 -8.92 13.78
C LYS A 562 -2.04 -8.85 13.97
N GLY A 563 -2.55 -7.75 14.51
CA GLY A 563 -3.99 -7.55 14.70
C GLY A 563 -4.61 -8.62 15.60
N ILE A 564 -3.86 -9.12 16.60
CA ILE A 564 -4.34 -10.13 17.55
C ILE A 564 -5.53 -9.58 18.38
N PRO A 565 -5.49 -8.33 18.90
CA PRO A 565 -6.66 -7.77 19.57
C PRO A 565 -7.89 -7.71 18.66
N ASP A 566 -7.72 -7.27 17.41
CA ASP A 566 -8.81 -7.16 16.43
C ASP A 566 -9.41 -8.54 16.08
N ARG A 567 -8.54 -9.56 15.98
CA ARG A 567 -8.95 -10.96 15.82
C ARG A 567 -9.82 -11.44 16.97
N ILE A 568 -9.39 -11.20 18.21
CA ILE A 568 -10.15 -11.60 19.40
C ILE A 568 -11.50 -10.87 19.46
N ARG A 569 -11.54 -9.57 19.12
CA ARG A 569 -12.80 -8.82 19.03
C ARG A 569 -13.73 -9.38 17.94
N ALA A 570 -13.20 -9.76 16.79
CA ALA A 570 -13.99 -10.38 15.72
C ALA A 570 -14.54 -11.76 16.13
N VAL A 571 -13.75 -12.57 16.85
CA VAL A 571 -14.22 -13.84 17.43
C VAL A 571 -15.34 -13.61 18.45
N ALA A 572 -15.16 -12.64 19.35
CA ALA A 572 -16.20 -12.27 20.31
C ALA A 572 -17.48 -11.86 19.60
N ARG A 573 -17.36 -10.97 18.60
CA ARG A 573 -18.50 -10.48 17.81
C ARG A 573 -19.19 -11.60 17.03
N PHE A 574 -18.43 -12.55 16.49
CA PHE A 574 -18.95 -13.74 15.83
C PHE A 574 -19.83 -14.57 16.78
N LEU A 575 -19.36 -14.81 18.01
CA LEU A 575 -20.10 -15.57 19.03
C LEU A 575 -21.39 -14.86 19.48
N GLU A 576 -21.35 -13.52 19.61
CA GLU A 576 -22.56 -12.72 19.89
C GLU A 576 -23.61 -12.83 18.80
N ALA A 577 -23.19 -12.68 17.54
CA ALA A 577 -24.08 -12.69 16.39
C ALA A 577 -24.60 -14.09 16.07
N ASN A 578 -23.87 -15.13 16.50
CA ASN A 578 -24.19 -16.53 16.23
C ASN A 578 -24.15 -17.39 17.51
N PRO A 579 -25.12 -17.22 18.44
CA PRO A 579 -25.12 -17.93 19.73
C PRO A 579 -25.11 -19.46 19.62
N ALA A 580 -25.52 -20.02 18.47
CA ALA A 580 -25.48 -21.45 18.18
C ALA A 580 -24.07 -22.05 18.18
N TRP A 581 -23.01 -21.21 18.11
CA TRP A 581 -21.61 -21.63 18.15
C TRP A 581 -20.98 -21.54 19.55
N ILE A 582 -21.68 -21.01 20.54
CA ILE A 582 -21.25 -21.05 21.95
C ILE A 582 -21.19 -22.52 22.39
N GLY A 583 -20.05 -22.96 22.94
CA GLY A 583 -19.80 -24.37 23.28
C GLY A 583 -19.36 -25.25 22.12
N ARG A 584 -19.35 -24.75 20.88
CA ARG A 584 -19.09 -25.54 19.65
C ARG A 584 -17.97 -24.97 18.78
N PHE A 585 -17.38 -23.85 19.19
CA PHE A 585 -16.27 -23.19 18.51
C PHE A 585 -15.19 -22.86 19.55
N VAL A 586 -13.93 -23.08 19.22
CA VAL A 586 -12.78 -22.69 20.05
C VAL A 586 -11.77 -21.99 19.16
N PHE A 587 -11.36 -20.79 19.57
CA PHE A 587 -10.26 -20.07 18.96
C PHE A 587 -8.98 -20.27 19.78
N VAL A 588 -7.92 -20.76 19.13
CA VAL A 588 -6.62 -21.02 19.74
C VAL A 588 -5.59 -20.06 19.15
N GLU A 589 -5.01 -19.22 19.99
CA GLU A 589 -3.98 -18.28 19.61
C GLU A 589 -2.63 -18.76 20.18
N LEU A 590 -1.73 -19.21 19.32
CA LEU A 590 -0.34 -19.50 19.64
C LEU A 590 0.46 -18.20 19.56
N GLY A 591 0.60 -17.52 20.69
CA GLY A 591 1.25 -16.21 20.79
C GLY A 591 2.66 -16.32 21.34
N ALA A 592 3.67 -16.30 20.46
CA ALA A 592 5.07 -16.31 20.89
C ALA A 592 5.50 -14.91 21.38
N PRO A 593 5.92 -14.74 22.66
CA PRO A 593 6.43 -13.46 23.15
C PRO A 593 7.61 -12.96 22.32
N SER A 594 7.68 -11.65 22.06
CA SER A 594 8.77 -11.07 21.28
C SER A 594 9.13 -9.67 21.77
N ARG A 595 10.44 -9.36 21.80
CA ARG A 595 10.98 -8.02 22.07
C ARG A 595 10.47 -7.38 23.37
N LEU A 596 10.37 -8.18 24.44
CA LEU A 596 9.82 -7.74 25.73
C LEU A 596 10.62 -6.61 26.42
N HIS A 597 11.82 -6.26 25.94
CA HIS A 597 12.55 -5.07 26.37
C HIS A 597 11.82 -3.77 25.99
N ILE A 598 11.03 -3.78 24.91
CA ILE A 598 10.27 -2.63 24.42
C ILE A 598 8.92 -2.56 25.13
N LYS A 599 8.62 -1.42 25.77
CA LYS A 599 7.39 -1.22 26.56
C LYS A 599 6.13 -1.56 25.77
N ARG A 600 6.02 -1.08 24.52
CA ARG A 600 4.82 -1.30 23.68
C ARG A 600 4.49 -2.79 23.49
N TYR A 601 5.50 -3.65 23.38
CA TYR A 601 5.31 -5.10 23.23
C TYR A 601 4.84 -5.74 24.53
N ARG A 602 5.37 -5.30 25.69
CA ARG A 602 4.85 -5.73 27.00
C ARG A 602 3.40 -5.31 27.19
N ASP A 603 3.08 -4.06 26.86
CA ASP A 603 1.72 -3.54 26.95
C ASP A 603 0.76 -4.35 26.06
N LEU A 604 1.19 -4.74 24.85
CA LEU A 604 0.41 -5.58 23.94
C LEU A 604 0.13 -6.98 24.52
N VAL A 605 1.13 -7.61 25.15
CA VAL A 605 0.92 -8.92 25.80
C VAL A 605 -0.20 -8.80 26.84
N THR A 606 -0.13 -7.78 27.70
CA THR A 606 -1.16 -7.53 28.72
C THR A 606 -2.52 -7.20 28.10
N GLU A 607 -2.56 -6.43 27.01
CA GLU A 607 -3.80 -6.13 26.27
C GLU A 607 -4.45 -7.42 25.73
N VAL A 608 -3.67 -8.30 25.11
CA VAL A 608 -4.15 -9.56 24.54
C VAL A 608 -4.64 -10.51 25.63
N GLU A 609 -3.90 -10.64 26.74
CA GLU A 609 -4.30 -11.46 27.89
C GLU A 609 -5.62 -10.97 28.49
N ALA A 610 -5.72 -9.66 28.78
CA ALA A 610 -6.92 -9.08 29.35
C ALA A 610 -8.14 -9.24 28.43
N LEU A 611 -7.96 -9.06 27.12
CA LEU A 611 -9.04 -9.20 26.16
C LEU A 611 -9.48 -10.66 25.99
N ALA A 612 -8.54 -11.61 25.98
CA ALA A 612 -8.88 -13.04 25.95
C ALA A 612 -9.65 -13.45 27.21
N ASP A 613 -9.24 -12.97 28.39
CA ASP A 613 -9.92 -13.22 29.66
C ASP A 613 -11.30 -12.57 29.71
N GLU A 614 -11.47 -11.35 29.20
CA GLU A 614 -12.77 -10.67 29.09
C GLU A 614 -13.75 -11.48 28.24
N VAL A 615 -13.33 -11.91 27.05
CA VAL A 615 -14.17 -12.70 26.14
C VAL A 615 -14.48 -14.06 26.74
N ASN A 616 -13.49 -14.72 27.35
CA ASN A 616 -13.71 -15.98 28.07
C ASN A 616 -14.73 -15.78 29.19
N TRP A 617 -14.59 -14.78 30.06
CA TRP A 617 -15.54 -14.52 31.13
C TRP A 617 -16.97 -14.34 30.64
N ARG A 618 -17.14 -13.70 29.48
CA ARG A 618 -18.45 -13.42 28.91
C ARG A 618 -19.17 -14.65 28.37
N PHE A 619 -18.46 -15.60 27.77
CA PHE A 619 -19.10 -16.74 27.09
C PHE A 619 -18.82 -18.10 27.72
N GLN A 620 -17.74 -18.27 28.49
CA GLN A 620 -17.30 -19.57 29.00
C GLN A 620 -18.40 -20.27 29.82
N THR A 621 -18.30 -21.60 29.85
CA THR A 621 -19.06 -22.47 30.74
C THR A 621 -18.09 -23.24 31.62
N ASP A 622 -18.60 -24.05 32.55
CA ASP A 622 -17.76 -24.84 33.46
C ASP A 622 -16.80 -25.80 32.73
N SER A 623 -17.15 -26.23 31.51
CA SER A 623 -16.40 -27.20 30.71
C SER A 623 -15.81 -26.67 29.41
N TRP A 624 -16.10 -25.42 29.02
CA TRP A 624 -15.69 -24.85 27.72
C TRP A 624 -15.27 -23.39 27.82
N LYS A 625 -14.21 -23.02 27.10
CA LYS A 625 -13.75 -21.65 26.90
C LYS A 625 -13.68 -21.33 25.41
N PRO A 626 -14.15 -20.16 24.96
CA PRO A 626 -14.07 -19.77 23.55
C PRO A 626 -12.64 -19.47 23.09
N ILE A 627 -11.75 -19.01 23.98
CA ILE A 627 -10.39 -18.59 23.60
C ILE A 627 -9.34 -19.31 24.44
N LEU A 628 -8.43 -20.00 23.76
CA LEU A 628 -7.22 -20.58 24.33
C LEU A 628 -6.01 -19.76 23.88
N PHE A 629 -5.51 -18.88 24.76
CA PHE A 629 -4.30 -18.12 24.49
C PHE A 629 -3.06 -18.86 25.02
N LEU A 630 -2.30 -19.46 24.11
CA LEU A 630 -1.11 -20.25 24.39
C LEU A 630 0.13 -19.36 24.23
N ARG A 631 0.54 -18.73 25.34
CA ARG A 631 1.64 -17.76 25.36
C ARG A 631 2.98 -18.44 25.60
N ASP A 632 3.56 -19.06 24.57
CA ASP A 632 4.87 -19.69 24.65
C ASP A 632 5.59 -19.74 23.28
N HIS A 633 6.89 -20.01 23.29
CA HIS A 633 7.64 -20.39 22.10
C HIS A 633 7.39 -21.86 21.77
N HIS A 634 6.47 -22.11 20.85
CA HIS A 634 6.16 -23.46 20.41
C HIS A 634 7.14 -23.96 19.33
N PRO A 635 7.63 -25.21 19.45
CA PRO A 635 8.49 -25.80 18.43
C PRO A 635 7.69 -26.16 17.17
N PRO A 636 8.35 -26.34 16.00
CA PRO A 636 7.68 -26.55 14.72
C PRO A 636 6.68 -27.70 14.69
N GLU A 637 6.96 -28.80 15.38
CA GLU A 637 6.08 -29.97 15.48
C GLU A 637 4.76 -29.66 16.21
N THR A 638 4.79 -28.79 17.22
CA THR A 638 3.59 -28.35 17.94
C THR A 638 2.77 -27.40 17.07
N VAL A 639 3.43 -26.46 16.38
CA VAL A 639 2.74 -25.55 15.45
C VAL A 639 2.09 -26.35 14.32
N TYR A 640 2.81 -27.31 13.74
CA TYR A 640 2.28 -28.20 12.71
C TYR A 640 1.04 -28.96 13.17
N ALA A 641 1.10 -29.58 14.36
CA ALA A 641 -0.04 -30.30 14.91
C ALA A 641 -1.28 -29.39 15.08
N TRP A 642 -1.11 -28.14 15.55
CA TRP A 642 -2.21 -27.19 15.63
C TRP A 642 -2.76 -26.77 14.26
N LEU A 643 -1.90 -26.53 13.27
CA LEU A 643 -2.32 -26.21 11.91
C LEU A 643 -3.08 -27.38 11.25
N ARG A 644 -2.69 -28.63 11.57
CA ARG A 644 -3.37 -29.86 11.13
C ARG A 644 -4.71 -30.07 11.83
N LEU A 645 -4.78 -29.74 13.12
CA LEU A 645 -6.00 -29.89 13.92
C LEU A 645 -7.09 -28.89 13.53
N ALA A 646 -6.69 -27.68 13.16
CA ALA A 646 -7.60 -26.55 13.00
C ALA A 646 -8.52 -26.68 11.78
N ASP A 647 -9.80 -26.36 11.94
CA ASP A 647 -10.76 -26.22 10.86
C ASP A 647 -10.58 -24.87 10.13
N LEU A 648 -10.17 -23.83 10.86
CA LEU A 648 -9.90 -22.50 10.31
C LEU A 648 -8.50 -22.03 10.70
N CYS A 649 -7.80 -21.35 9.80
CA CYS A 649 -6.63 -20.54 10.16
C CYS A 649 -6.95 -19.07 9.94
N ILE A 650 -6.74 -18.25 10.97
CA ILE A 650 -7.04 -16.82 10.94
C ILE A 650 -5.73 -16.03 10.98
N VAL A 651 -5.45 -15.35 9.87
CA VAL A 651 -4.28 -14.49 9.71
C VAL A 651 -4.75 -13.05 9.49
N SER A 652 -4.81 -12.26 10.56
CA SER A 652 -5.45 -10.95 10.59
C SER A 652 -4.49 -9.76 10.69
N SER A 653 -3.27 -9.88 10.14
CA SER A 653 -2.25 -8.84 10.28
C SER A 653 -2.74 -7.50 9.74
N LEU A 654 -2.54 -6.44 10.52
CA LEU A 654 -2.89 -5.06 10.15
C LEU A 654 -2.03 -4.54 9.00
N HIS A 655 -0.77 -4.99 8.95
CA HIS A 655 0.13 -4.80 7.81
C HIS A 655 1.26 -5.82 7.92
N ASP A 656 1.51 -6.62 6.87
CA ASP A 656 2.57 -7.62 6.86
C ASP A 656 3.22 -7.71 5.48
N GLY A 657 4.55 -7.82 5.45
CA GLY A 657 5.32 -7.90 4.20
C GLY A 657 4.91 -9.11 3.35
N MET A 658 4.62 -10.25 3.99
CA MET A 658 4.13 -11.47 3.33
C MET A 658 3.19 -12.27 4.22
N ASN A 659 3.54 -12.54 5.47
CA ASN A 659 2.95 -13.55 6.35
C ASN A 659 3.16 -15.02 5.88
N LEU A 660 4.15 -15.68 6.47
CA LEU A 660 4.46 -17.09 6.16
C LEU A 660 3.52 -18.09 6.83
N VAL A 661 2.90 -17.74 7.96
CA VAL A 661 1.97 -18.63 8.68
C VAL A 661 0.78 -19.02 7.79
N ALA A 662 0.27 -18.08 7.00
CA ALA A 662 -0.75 -18.37 5.99
C ALA A 662 -0.31 -19.47 5.00
N LYS A 663 0.95 -19.42 4.54
CA LYS A 663 1.51 -20.43 3.62
C LYS A 663 1.85 -21.74 4.34
N GLU A 664 2.25 -21.68 5.61
CA GLU A 664 2.50 -22.85 6.45
C GLU A 664 1.21 -23.64 6.73
N PHE A 665 0.10 -22.94 7.01
CA PHE A 665 -1.21 -23.58 7.13
C PHE A 665 -1.58 -24.32 5.85
N VAL A 666 -1.56 -23.62 4.71
CA VAL A 666 -1.86 -24.20 3.40
C VAL A 666 -0.97 -25.42 3.12
N ALA A 667 0.33 -25.32 3.38
CA ALA A 667 1.27 -26.43 3.20
C ALA A 667 0.97 -27.62 4.12
N ALA A 668 0.45 -27.38 5.34
CA ALA A 668 0.12 -28.44 6.29
C ALA A 668 -1.11 -29.27 5.86
N ARG A 669 -2.03 -28.70 5.09
CA ARG A 669 -3.33 -29.34 4.73
C ARG A 669 -3.22 -30.36 3.59
N ASP A 670 -2.38 -31.39 3.74
CA ASP A 670 -2.28 -32.48 2.76
C ASP A 670 -3.58 -33.27 2.56
N ASP A 671 -4.49 -33.15 3.51
CA ASP A 671 -5.87 -33.63 3.51
C ASP A 671 -6.83 -32.75 2.68
N GLU A 672 -6.36 -31.62 2.15
CA GLU A 672 -7.16 -30.59 1.46
C GLU A 672 -8.30 -30.00 2.30
N GLU A 673 -8.23 -30.17 3.62
CA GLU A 673 -9.25 -29.71 4.55
C GLU A 673 -8.94 -28.31 5.09
N GLY A 674 -9.91 -27.72 5.79
CA GLY A 674 -9.82 -26.42 6.46
C GLY A 674 -9.88 -25.18 5.56
N VAL A 675 -10.06 -24.02 6.19
CA VAL A 675 -10.25 -22.73 5.50
C VAL A 675 -9.28 -21.67 6.02
N LEU A 676 -8.62 -20.96 5.11
CA LEU A 676 -7.76 -19.82 5.43
C LEU A 676 -8.56 -18.51 5.37
N ILE A 677 -8.62 -17.80 6.50
CA ILE A 677 -9.08 -16.41 6.58
C ILE A 677 -7.84 -15.52 6.62
N LEU A 678 -7.71 -14.58 5.68
CA LEU A 678 -6.47 -13.84 5.44
C LEU A 678 -6.71 -12.34 5.29
N SER A 679 -5.96 -11.55 6.02
CA SER A 679 -5.98 -10.10 5.89
C SER A 679 -5.50 -9.65 4.51
N GLU A 680 -6.25 -8.75 3.89
CA GLU A 680 -5.90 -8.13 2.60
C GLU A 680 -4.62 -7.26 2.68
N PHE A 681 -4.19 -6.91 3.90
CA PHE A 681 -2.98 -6.12 4.19
C PHE A 681 -1.71 -6.98 4.33
N THR A 682 -1.77 -8.24 3.91
CA THR A 682 -0.62 -9.15 3.85
C THR A 682 -0.12 -9.30 2.41
N GLY A 683 1.20 -9.44 2.23
CA GLY A 683 1.73 -9.81 0.91
C GLY A 683 1.20 -11.15 0.39
N ALA A 684 0.89 -12.11 1.27
CA ALA A 684 0.35 -13.42 0.91
C ALA A 684 -1.02 -13.33 0.25
N ALA A 685 -1.86 -12.33 0.58
CA ALA A 685 -3.16 -12.13 -0.05
C ALA A 685 -3.07 -11.90 -1.57
N ARG A 686 -1.90 -11.49 -2.09
CA ARG A 686 -1.65 -11.35 -3.54
C ARG A 686 -1.45 -12.68 -4.25
N GLU A 687 -1.12 -13.75 -3.52
CA GLU A 687 -0.89 -15.09 -4.07
C GLU A 687 -1.98 -16.08 -3.66
N LEU A 688 -2.52 -15.97 -2.44
CA LEU A 688 -3.49 -16.89 -1.86
C LEU A 688 -4.94 -16.42 -2.11
N THR A 689 -5.31 -16.27 -3.38
CA THR A 689 -6.58 -15.66 -3.81
C THR A 689 -7.83 -16.45 -3.48
N ASP A 690 -7.70 -17.74 -3.16
CA ASP A 690 -8.81 -18.60 -2.75
C ASP A 690 -9.10 -18.57 -1.25
N ALA A 691 -8.30 -17.83 -0.47
CA ALA A 691 -8.56 -17.53 0.94
C ALA A 691 -9.77 -16.60 1.08
N ILE A 692 -10.40 -16.61 2.26
CA ILE A 692 -11.42 -15.61 2.61
C ILE A 692 -10.68 -14.35 3.05
N LEU A 693 -10.70 -13.34 2.19
CA LEU A 693 -10.06 -12.07 2.49
C LEU A 693 -10.88 -11.26 3.50
N VAL A 694 -10.19 -10.63 4.45
CA VAL A 694 -10.80 -9.78 5.48
C VAL A 694 -10.05 -8.47 5.62
N ASN A 695 -10.80 -7.42 5.94
CA ASN A 695 -10.24 -6.20 6.49
C ASN A 695 -10.25 -6.33 8.04
N PRO A 696 -9.09 -6.44 8.70
CA PRO A 696 -9.03 -6.63 10.15
C PRO A 696 -9.56 -5.43 10.95
N TYR A 697 -9.71 -4.26 10.33
CA TYR A 697 -10.30 -3.07 10.95
C TYR A 697 -11.83 -3.08 10.96
N ALA A 698 -12.46 -3.97 10.20
CA ALA A 698 -13.92 -4.06 10.06
C ALA A 698 -14.46 -5.25 10.88
N THR A 699 -14.62 -5.07 12.20
CA THR A 699 -14.99 -6.15 13.13
C THR A 699 -16.27 -6.91 12.72
N GLU A 700 -17.30 -6.21 12.24
CA GLU A 700 -18.55 -6.85 11.78
C GLU A 700 -18.33 -7.73 10.56
N GLU A 701 -17.64 -7.21 9.54
CA GLU A 701 -17.33 -7.97 8.31
C GLU A 701 -16.40 -9.15 8.59
N PHE A 702 -15.48 -8.98 9.54
CA PHE A 702 -14.57 -10.03 9.95
C PHE A 702 -15.32 -11.15 10.71
N ALA A 703 -16.22 -10.80 11.64
CA ALA A 703 -17.08 -11.78 12.31
C ALA A 703 -17.96 -12.55 11.30
N GLU A 704 -18.51 -11.86 10.31
CA GLU A 704 -19.28 -12.48 9.22
C GLU A 704 -18.39 -13.37 8.33
N ALA A 705 -17.13 -13.00 8.09
CA ALA A 705 -16.18 -13.84 7.38
C ALA A 705 -15.87 -15.14 8.13
N ILE A 706 -15.77 -15.10 9.46
CA ILE A 706 -15.64 -16.31 10.30
C ILE A 706 -16.88 -17.20 10.12
N ARG A 707 -18.09 -16.63 10.21
CA ARG A 707 -19.35 -17.37 10.00
C ARG A 707 -19.38 -18.05 8.63
N ARG A 708 -19.10 -17.30 7.56
CA ARG A 708 -19.04 -17.83 6.19
C ARG A 708 -18.01 -18.95 6.06
N ALA A 709 -16.83 -18.81 6.66
CA ALA A 709 -15.77 -19.80 6.59
C ALA A 709 -16.20 -21.17 7.13
N ILE A 710 -16.96 -21.17 8.22
CA ILE A 710 -17.46 -22.38 8.88
C ILE A 710 -18.53 -23.07 8.04
N GLU A 711 -19.31 -22.30 7.29
CA GLU A 711 -20.43 -22.80 6.49
C GLU A 711 -20.02 -23.23 5.07
N ILE A 712 -18.75 -23.08 4.68
CA ILE A 712 -18.27 -23.54 3.37
C ILE A 712 -18.49 -25.06 3.22
N PRO A 713 -19.20 -25.50 2.17
CA PRO A 713 -19.40 -26.92 1.91
C PRO A 713 -18.08 -27.67 1.69
N PRO A 714 -17.98 -28.96 2.07
CA PRO A 714 -16.73 -29.73 1.94
C PRO A 714 -16.10 -29.70 0.54
N GLU A 715 -16.91 -29.82 -0.52
CA GLU A 715 -16.41 -29.81 -1.90
C GLU A 715 -15.74 -28.47 -2.27
N GLU A 716 -16.34 -27.35 -1.86
CA GLU A 716 -15.77 -26.02 -2.09
C GLU A 716 -14.49 -25.82 -1.26
N ARG A 717 -14.48 -26.30 0.00
CA ARG A 717 -13.32 -26.26 0.89
C ARG A 717 -12.12 -26.98 0.29
N HIS A 718 -12.30 -28.22 -0.16
CA HIS A 718 -11.26 -29.02 -0.82
C HIS A 718 -10.75 -28.34 -2.09
N SER A 719 -11.67 -27.86 -2.92
CA SER A 719 -11.34 -27.17 -4.17
C SER A 719 -10.49 -25.90 -3.94
N ARG A 720 -10.84 -25.09 -2.93
CA ARG A 720 -10.07 -23.91 -2.52
C ARG A 720 -8.69 -24.31 -1.99
N MET A 721 -8.63 -25.24 -1.05
CA MET A 721 -7.38 -25.66 -0.42
C MET A 721 -6.40 -26.26 -1.45
N ARG A 722 -6.90 -27.06 -2.39
CA ARG A 722 -6.07 -27.62 -3.47
C ARG A 722 -5.41 -26.54 -4.32
N ARG A 723 -6.14 -25.48 -4.70
CA ARG A 723 -5.58 -24.34 -5.46
C ARG A 723 -4.56 -23.56 -4.64
N LEU A 724 -4.84 -23.31 -3.37
CA LEU A 724 -3.89 -22.67 -2.45
C LEU A 724 -2.60 -23.49 -2.33
N ARG A 725 -2.72 -24.81 -2.17
CA ARG A 725 -1.58 -25.74 -2.07
C ARG A 725 -0.74 -25.76 -3.33
N GLN A 726 -1.38 -25.82 -4.49
CA GLN A 726 -0.67 -25.77 -5.77
C GLN A 726 0.17 -24.49 -5.87
N GLN A 727 -0.41 -23.33 -5.52
CA GLN A 727 0.31 -22.07 -5.53
C GLN A 727 1.52 -22.04 -4.58
N VAL A 728 1.37 -22.53 -3.34
CA VAL A 728 2.48 -22.57 -2.37
C VAL A 728 3.56 -23.56 -2.79
N SER A 729 3.17 -24.71 -3.35
CA SER A 729 4.09 -25.75 -3.82
C SER A 729 4.90 -25.30 -5.04
N ASP A 730 4.25 -24.71 -6.04
CA ASP A 730 4.88 -24.21 -7.26
C ASP A 730 5.77 -22.99 -7.01
N ARG A 731 5.45 -22.22 -5.97
CA ARG A 731 6.18 -21.02 -5.54
C ARG A 731 6.69 -21.18 -4.12
N ASN A 732 7.36 -22.29 -3.87
CA ASN A 732 7.98 -22.55 -2.59
C ASN A 732 9.27 -21.72 -2.38
N VAL A 733 9.88 -21.87 -1.19
CA VAL A 733 11.08 -21.12 -0.81
C VAL A 733 12.27 -21.35 -1.74
N TYR A 734 12.39 -22.54 -2.33
CA TYR A 734 13.49 -22.86 -3.23
C TYR A 734 13.39 -22.11 -4.55
N ARG A 735 12.17 -21.94 -5.07
CA ARG A 735 11.94 -21.08 -6.24
C ARG A 735 12.30 -19.62 -5.93
N TRP A 736 11.87 -19.10 -4.78
CA TRP A 736 12.21 -17.75 -4.34
C TRP A 736 13.73 -17.54 -4.29
N ALA A 737 14.46 -18.45 -3.66
CA ALA A 737 15.91 -18.38 -3.55
C ALA A 737 16.58 -18.46 -4.92
N ARG A 738 16.11 -19.37 -5.78
CA ARG A 738 16.59 -19.47 -7.16
C ARG A 738 16.43 -18.14 -7.88
N ASP A 739 15.24 -17.53 -7.84
CA ASP A 739 14.95 -16.30 -8.58
C ASP A 739 15.80 -15.14 -8.06
N LEU A 740 15.91 -14.98 -6.73
CA LEU A 740 16.73 -13.95 -6.11
C LEU A 740 18.22 -14.09 -6.51
N ILE A 741 18.82 -15.27 -6.26
CA ILE A 741 20.24 -15.51 -6.57
C ILE A 741 20.48 -15.38 -8.08
N SER A 742 19.56 -15.88 -8.91
CA SER A 742 19.67 -15.79 -10.38
C SER A 742 19.74 -14.37 -10.87
N GLN A 743 18.89 -13.50 -10.31
CA GLN A 743 18.92 -12.08 -10.66
C GLN A 743 20.20 -11.44 -10.15
N THR A 744 20.59 -11.64 -8.89
CA THR A 744 21.82 -11.05 -8.33
C THR A 744 23.07 -11.37 -9.16
N VAL A 745 23.20 -12.59 -9.67
CA VAL A 745 24.38 -13.01 -10.46
C VAL A 745 24.32 -12.54 -11.92
N ARG A 746 23.14 -12.47 -12.54
CA ARG A 746 22.99 -12.18 -13.98
C ARG A 746 23.00 -10.70 -14.33
N LEU A 747 22.80 -9.81 -13.37
CA LEU A 747 22.71 -8.38 -13.66
C LEU A 747 24.05 -7.85 -14.19
N PRO A 748 24.03 -7.01 -15.26
CA PRO A 748 25.25 -6.47 -15.83
C PRO A 748 26.02 -5.70 -14.76
N ARG A 749 27.31 -5.99 -14.63
CA ARG A 749 28.19 -5.19 -13.77
C ARG A 749 28.25 -3.79 -14.37
N SER A 750 28.11 -2.77 -13.55
CA SER A 750 28.49 -1.42 -13.95
C SER A 750 30.01 -1.40 -14.11
N GLU A 751 30.48 -1.77 -15.29
CA GLU A 751 31.81 -1.38 -15.73
C GLU A 751 31.82 0.15 -15.74
N GLY A 752 32.83 0.76 -15.13
CA GLY A 752 33.01 2.21 -15.05
C GLY A 752 33.26 2.83 -16.43
N GLY A 753 32.22 2.83 -17.26
CA GLY A 753 32.21 3.54 -18.53
C GLY A 753 32.17 5.03 -18.24
N GLU A 754 33.27 5.71 -18.53
CA GLU A 754 33.27 7.13 -18.84
C GLU A 754 32.05 7.42 -19.71
N LEU A 755 31.22 8.39 -19.27
CA LEU A 755 30.28 9.01 -20.19
C LEU A 755 31.12 9.46 -21.39
N ARG A 756 30.94 8.83 -22.54
CA ARG A 756 31.26 9.44 -23.83
C ARG A 756 30.38 10.68 -23.91
N THR A 757 30.91 11.81 -23.46
CA THR A 757 30.46 13.12 -23.91
C THR A 757 30.45 13.07 -25.43
N PRO A 758 29.35 13.48 -26.10
CA PRO A 758 29.39 13.64 -27.53
C PRO A 758 30.46 14.68 -27.83
N VAL A 759 31.52 14.26 -28.54
CA VAL A 759 32.50 15.18 -29.11
C VAL A 759 31.71 16.16 -29.95
N ARG A 760 31.73 17.42 -29.53
CA ARG A 760 31.27 18.54 -30.36
C ARG A 760 32.36 18.78 -31.39
N ASP A 761 32.26 18.09 -32.52
CA ASP A 761 32.97 18.51 -33.72
C ASP A 761 32.40 19.89 -34.11
N GLY A 762 33.25 20.90 -34.04
CA GLY A 762 32.89 22.28 -34.28
C GLY A 762 34.05 23.23 -34.05
N ASP A 763 35.17 22.98 -34.72
CA ASP A 763 36.08 24.06 -35.10
C ASP A 763 35.42 24.84 -36.25
N PRO A 764 35.27 26.16 -36.12
CA PRO A 764 35.90 26.97 -37.15
C PRO A 764 36.57 28.21 -36.56
N ALA A 765 37.89 28.18 -36.56
CA ALA A 765 38.72 29.33 -36.85
C ALA A 765 38.24 30.04 -38.14
N HIS A 766 37.44 31.09 -37.98
CA HIS A 766 37.37 32.24 -38.89
C HIS A 766 36.49 33.34 -38.26
N MET A 767 37.12 34.35 -37.65
CA MET A 767 36.91 35.77 -37.97
C MET A 767 37.71 36.64 -37.00
N ALA A 768 38.83 37.14 -37.49
CA ALA A 768 39.38 38.42 -37.07
C ALA A 768 38.61 39.53 -37.78
N ALA A 769 38.01 40.44 -37.02
CA ALA A 769 37.76 41.86 -37.31
C ALA A 769 37.15 42.50 -36.06
#